data_AF-A0AAN6RS75-F1
#
_entry.id   AF-A0AAN6RS75-F1
#
_cell.length_a   1.000
_cell.length_b   1.000
_cell.length_c   1.000
_cell.angle_alpha   90.00
_cell.angle_beta   90.00
_cell.angle_gamma   90.00
#
_symmetry.space_group_name_H-M   'P 1'
#
loop_
_entity.id
_entity.type
_entity.pdbx_description
1 polymer ?
#
loop_
_entity_poly.entity_id
_entity_poly.type
_entity_poly.pdbx_seq_one_letter_code
_entity_poly.pdbx_strand_id
1 'polypeptide(L)'
;MPNIVVLGAGVSGLTCALLLAKQPGNTVTVVAKHMPGDYDVEYTSPWAGANVLPMALEKDSRWERRTWPELQRLAATVPEAGLHFQTARVLRRTKDIHSGLRAALSDGLFQPSPWYSDLMPDFKELPPSTLPAGIHSACEFTSVCINTPVYLSWLVGECAKRGVVFQRAVLGHIGEAAGMGGGKRVDVVVNAAGLGAHKLGGVMDGKMYPARGQIVVVRNSAGGVMPTTSGCDDGEDEVVYVMERALGGGTVLGGTYMKGNWDGVSDMEIAKRIMQRVVEVHPELTGGKGVEALDVIRHGVGLRPAREGGVRIEKERIGGTWVVHNYGHAGWGYQGSYGCRQPPSELPISRPGQLPVTAPINTIPSSSPSHPRSIWFTTTATMADHHPPIHQQAIRLAVSIATGRHPLSALIAPALFLADVFLCALIIWKVPYTEIDWQAYMSQISQFLSGERDYTRIHGGTGPLVYPAAHVYIYTGLHRLTDGGRNILLAQQLFGVLYMAALAVVMACYRRAGVPPYAFPLLILSKRLHSIFVLRCFNDCFAVLFLWLAILAFQQRAWRAGALLYTLGLGVKMSLLLVLPAVGVVLLLGAGFAAAVQLALVMGLVQVLIAVPFLVENPAGYLGRAFELSRQFFFKWTVNWRFVGEEVFPSRGFAVALLGLHTAVLAVFVTTRWLKPSRKSLVQLVQPMLLGKSPFTAQEQRAVARDVTPRFIMTAILSANVVGLLFARSLHYQFYAYLAWATPYLLWRSGVHPVVQYALWAAQEWAWNVFPSTPASSGVVVGVLAIMVALIWHQSSSSESLGGILPTVESSSSSSPYMFLTNFFGLHTQVSRDPNCQGHRPPTSRAASATPSRRAQC
;
A
#
# COMPACT_ATOMS: atom_id res chain seq x y z
N MET A 1 32.05 -40.23 3.20
CA MET A 1 32.13 -38.81 2.83
C MET A 1 30.98 -38.10 3.53
N PRO A 2 31.22 -37.11 4.40
CA PRO A 2 30.18 -36.52 5.22
C PRO A 2 29.19 -35.74 4.36
N ASN A 3 27.91 -36.04 4.51
CA ASN A 3 26.83 -35.31 3.87
C ASN A 3 26.26 -34.28 4.86
N ILE A 4 26.41 -33.00 4.53
CA ILE A 4 26.14 -31.89 5.46
C ILE A 4 25.05 -30.99 4.88
N VAL A 5 24.03 -30.72 5.69
CA VAL A 5 23.00 -29.72 5.35
C VAL A 5 23.23 -28.45 6.17
N VAL A 6 23.35 -27.32 5.51
CA VAL A 6 23.40 -26.00 6.15
C VAL A 6 22.03 -25.35 6.04
N LEU A 7 21.36 -25.16 7.17
CA LEU A 7 20.07 -24.48 7.24
C LEU A 7 20.28 -22.97 7.41
N GLY A 8 19.98 -22.22 6.36
CA GLY A 8 20.11 -20.76 6.30
C GLY A 8 21.15 -20.30 5.30
N ALA A 9 20.80 -19.30 4.48
CA ALA A 9 21.66 -18.74 3.44
C ALA A 9 22.05 -17.27 3.72
N GLY A 10 22.05 -16.86 4.99
CA GLY A 10 22.70 -15.61 5.42
C GLY A 10 24.21 -15.76 5.53
N VAL A 11 24.90 -14.68 5.89
CA VAL A 11 26.38 -14.67 5.96
C VAL A 11 26.94 -15.80 6.83
N SER A 12 26.32 -16.11 7.98
CA SER A 12 26.75 -17.22 8.84
C SER A 12 26.66 -18.57 8.12
N GLY A 13 25.54 -18.84 7.44
CA GLY A 13 25.32 -20.10 6.73
C GLY A 13 26.19 -20.23 5.47
N LEU A 14 26.27 -19.18 4.66
CA LEU A 14 27.08 -19.18 3.43
C LEU A 14 28.58 -19.29 3.72
N THR A 15 29.08 -18.56 4.71
CA THR A 15 30.49 -18.67 5.10
C THR A 15 30.79 -20.07 5.64
N CYS A 16 29.91 -20.67 6.46
CA CYS A 16 30.04 -22.06 6.89
C CYS A 16 30.04 -23.03 5.71
N ALA A 17 29.07 -22.93 4.80
CA ALA A 17 28.95 -23.80 3.64
C ALA A 17 30.21 -23.75 2.76
N LEU A 18 30.73 -22.55 2.48
CA LEU A 18 31.96 -22.36 1.70
C LEU A 18 33.16 -23.05 2.37
N LEU A 19 33.34 -22.84 3.68
CA LEU A 19 34.47 -23.38 4.42
C LEU A 19 34.40 -24.91 4.56
N LEU A 20 33.18 -25.46 4.71
CA LEU A 20 32.95 -26.90 4.73
C LEU A 20 33.19 -27.53 3.35
N ALA A 21 32.80 -26.86 2.27
CA ALA A 21 33.02 -27.31 0.91
C ALA A 21 34.50 -27.24 0.48
N LYS A 22 35.32 -26.40 1.13
CA LYS A 22 36.78 -26.40 0.93
C LYS A 22 37.46 -27.66 1.51
N GLN A 23 36.79 -28.42 2.38
CA GLN A 23 37.33 -29.65 2.93
C GLN A 23 37.09 -30.83 1.97
N PRO A 24 38.13 -31.56 1.55
CA PRO A 24 37.98 -32.69 0.63
C PRO A 24 37.01 -33.75 1.16
N GLY A 25 36.12 -34.22 0.28
CA GLY A 25 35.19 -35.31 0.59
C GLY A 25 33.93 -34.92 1.36
N ASN A 26 33.71 -33.64 1.66
CA ASN A 26 32.41 -33.16 2.15
C ASN A 26 31.44 -32.96 0.98
N THR A 27 30.19 -33.36 1.15
CA THR A 27 29.06 -32.95 0.29
C THR A 27 28.20 -31.98 1.09
N VAL A 28 27.90 -30.81 0.52
CA VAL A 28 27.19 -29.74 1.23
C VAL A 28 25.95 -29.31 0.47
N THR A 29 24.82 -29.24 1.17
CA THR A 29 23.57 -28.68 0.66
C THR A 29 23.14 -27.51 1.54
N VAL A 30 22.93 -26.34 0.96
CA VAL A 30 22.36 -25.17 1.64
C VAL A 30 20.85 -25.18 1.42
N VAL A 31 20.11 -25.23 2.52
CA VAL A 31 18.64 -25.20 2.53
C VAL A 31 18.21 -23.89 3.21
N ALA A 32 17.42 -23.07 2.53
CA ALA A 32 16.97 -21.80 3.12
C ALA A 32 15.63 -21.31 2.58
N LYS A 33 14.88 -20.59 3.43
CA LYS A 33 13.66 -19.87 3.02
C LYS A 33 14.00 -18.72 2.07
N HIS A 34 14.94 -17.88 2.51
CA HIS A 34 15.43 -16.71 1.79
C HIS A 34 16.86 -16.95 1.29
N MET A 35 17.18 -16.45 0.10
CA MET A 35 18.49 -16.55 -0.55
C MET A 35 19.04 -15.16 -0.89
N PRO A 36 20.35 -15.02 -1.16
CA PRO A 36 20.91 -13.77 -1.70
C PRO A 36 20.11 -13.27 -2.92
N GLY A 37 19.73 -11.99 -2.89
CA GLY A 37 18.78 -11.38 -3.82
C GLY A 37 17.44 -11.02 -3.18
N ASP A 38 17.04 -11.75 -2.14
CA ASP A 38 15.81 -11.46 -1.40
C ASP A 38 16.00 -10.35 -0.37
N TYR A 39 14.95 -9.56 -0.14
CA TYR A 39 14.83 -8.63 0.98
C TYR A 39 13.58 -8.99 1.78
N ASP A 40 13.77 -9.45 3.01
CA ASP A 40 12.69 -9.83 3.91
C ASP A 40 13.11 -9.56 5.37
N VAL A 41 12.16 -9.22 6.24
CA VAL A 41 12.42 -8.92 7.66
C VAL A 41 12.98 -10.13 8.42
N GLU A 42 12.63 -11.35 8.00
CA GLU A 42 13.15 -12.60 8.55
C GLU A 42 14.55 -12.94 8.01
N TYR A 43 15.10 -12.14 7.09
CA TYR A 43 16.40 -12.35 6.48
C TYR A 43 17.33 -11.14 6.72
N THR A 44 18.11 -11.20 7.81
CA THR A 44 18.91 -10.06 8.29
C THR A 44 20.05 -9.63 7.35
N SER A 45 20.75 -10.58 6.74
CA SER A 45 22.01 -10.33 6.02
C SER A 45 21.96 -9.19 4.97
N PRO A 46 20.98 -9.10 4.06
CA PRO A 46 20.92 -8.02 3.05
C PRO A 46 20.74 -6.61 3.64
N TRP A 47 20.22 -6.49 4.87
CA TRP A 47 20.00 -5.20 5.54
C TRP A 47 21.24 -4.63 6.21
N ALA A 48 22.26 -5.47 6.48
CA ALA A 48 23.47 -5.02 7.17
C ALA A 48 24.24 -3.99 6.34
N GLY A 49 24.98 -3.12 7.02
CA GLY A 49 25.80 -2.07 6.41
C GLY A 49 26.66 -2.58 5.24
N ALA A 50 27.68 -3.42 5.42
CA ALA A 50 28.30 -3.88 6.67
C ALA A 50 29.79 -3.49 6.66
N ASN A 51 30.40 -3.35 7.84
CA ASN A 51 31.83 -3.02 7.97
C ASN A 51 32.50 -3.91 9.02
N VAL A 52 33.79 -3.66 9.29
CA VAL A 52 34.51 -4.24 10.42
C VAL A 52 34.78 -3.14 11.45
N LEU A 53 33.91 -3.05 12.45
CA LEU A 53 34.10 -2.19 13.62
C LEU A 53 34.06 -3.08 14.85
N PRO A 54 35.21 -3.51 15.40
CA PRO A 54 35.26 -4.50 16.47
C PRO A 54 34.34 -4.13 17.64
N MET A 55 33.41 -5.03 17.97
CA MET A 55 32.38 -4.78 18.99
C MET A 55 32.67 -5.58 20.26
N ALA A 56 33.55 -6.57 20.22
CA ALA A 56 33.86 -7.38 21.39
C ALA A 56 34.79 -6.63 22.36
N LEU A 57 34.63 -6.91 23.66
CA LEU A 57 35.70 -6.68 24.63
C LEU A 57 36.86 -7.65 24.36
N GLU A 58 38.05 -7.33 24.85
CA GLU A 58 39.26 -8.12 24.58
C GLU A 58 39.08 -9.61 24.87
N LYS A 59 38.50 -9.96 26.03
CA LYS A 59 38.25 -11.35 26.44
C LYS A 59 37.37 -12.15 25.45
N ASP A 60 36.54 -11.46 24.67
CA ASP A 60 35.57 -12.06 23.74
C ASP A 60 35.99 -11.87 22.26
N SER A 61 37.12 -11.19 22.01
CA SER A 61 37.59 -10.75 20.68
C SER A 61 38.00 -11.87 19.70
N ARG A 62 38.07 -13.12 20.16
CA ARG A 62 38.64 -14.25 19.40
C ARG A 62 38.04 -14.42 17.99
N TRP A 63 36.73 -14.16 17.83
CA TRP A 63 36.05 -14.36 16.54
C TRP A 63 36.34 -13.22 15.57
N GLU A 64 36.39 -11.98 16.05
CA GLU A 64 36.72 -10.81 15.24
C GLU A 64 38.20 -10.87 14.81
N ARG A 65 39.12 -11.22 15.74
CA ARG A 65 40.54 -11.46 15.45
C ARG A 65 40.75 -12.52 14.36
N ARG A 66 40.00 -13.62 14.40
CA ARG A 66 40.07 -14.69 13.39
C ARG A 66 39.46 -14.30 12.05
N THR A 67 38.51 -13.37 12.04
CA THR A 67 37.81 -12.97 10.82
C THR A 67 38.59 -11.92 10.02
N TRP A 68 39.22 -10.98 10.72
CA TRP A 68 39.91 -9.85 10.10
C TRP A 68 40.89 -10.22 8.97
N PRO A 69 41.84 -11.17 9.15
CA PRO A 69 42.82 -11.48 8.11
C PRO A 69 42.18 -11.90 6.78
N GLU A 70 41.06 -12.63 6.82
CA GLU A 70 40.38 -13.07 5.60
C GLU A 70 39.62 -11.93 4.94
N LEU A 71 38.93 -11.07 5.70
CA LEU A 71 38.24 -9.91 5.12
C LEU A 71 39.24 -8.88 4.56
N GLN A 72 40.38 -8.69 5.23
CA GLN A 72 41.49 -7.88 4.73
C GLN A 72 42.05 -8.45 3.43
N ARG A 73 42.31 -9.76 3.38
CA ARG A 73 42.77 -10.44 2.16
C ARG A 73 41.76 -10.29 1.02
N LEU A 74 40.47 -10.48 1.28
CA LEU A 74 39.41 -10.34 0.27
C LEU A 74 39.34 -8.90 -0.27
N ALA A 75 39.38 -7.89 0.59
CA ALA A 75 39.41 -6.49 0.17
C ALA A 75 40.66 -6.15 -0.67
N ALA A 76 41.81 -6.77 -0.37
CA ALA A 76 43.06 -6.52 -1.09
C ALA A 76 43.18 -7.29 -2.41
N THR A 77 42.61 -8.49 -2.51
CA THR A 77 42.94 -9.45 -3.58
C THR A 77 41.75 -9.98 -4.38
N VAL A 78 40.52 -9.72 -3.96
CA VAL A 78 39.30 -10.28 -4.59
C VAL A 78 38.25 -9.18 -4.81
N PRO A 79 38.48 -8.26 -5.77
CA PRO A 79 37.60 -7.10 -5.98
C PRO A 79 36.16 -7.49 -6.31
N GLU A 80 35.93 -8.60 -6.99
CA GLU A 80 34.60 -9.11 -7.34
C GLU A 80 33.78 -9.56 -6.11
N ALA A 81 34.40 -9.72 -4.94
CA ALA A 81 33.68 -9.99 -3.70
C ALA A 81 32.95 -8.74 -3.16
N GLY A 82 33.28 -7.54 -3.65
CA GLY A 82 32.60 -6.30 -3.24
C GLY A 82 33.00 -5.81 -1.85
N LEU A 83 34.29 -5.92 -1.50
CA LEU A 83 34.88 -5.31 -0.31
C LEU A 83 35.89 -4.25 -0.73
N HIS A 84 36.00 -3.16 0.03
CA HIS A 84 37.07 -2.18 -0.13
C HIS A 84 37.53 -1.63 1.22
N PHE A 85 38.73 -1.05 1.24
CA PHE A 85 39.24 -0.38 2.43
C PHE A 85 38.62 1.02 2.60
N GLN A 86 38.33 1.40 3.85
CA GLN A 86 37.89 2.75 4.24
C GLN A 86 38.46 3.09 5.62
N THR A 87 38.66 4.38 5.89
CA THR A 87 39.09 4.86 7.20
C THR A 87 37.90 4.84 8.16
N ALA A 88 37.94 3.98 9.18
CA ALA A 88 37.00 4.05 10.28
C ALA A 88 37.36 5.24 11.19
N ARG A 89 36.37 6.06 11.56
CA ARG A 89 36.55 7.16 12.52
C ARG A 89 35.59 6.95 13.68
N VAL A 90 36.13 6.64 14.86
CA VAL A 90 35.35 6.35 16.06
C VAL A 90 35.41 7.54 16.99
N LEU A 91 34.28 8.21 17.19
CA LEU A 91 34.14 9.42 17.99
C LEU A 91 33.53 9.09 19.36
N ARG A 92 34.24 9.44 20.44
CA ARG A 92 33.80 9.20 21.83
C ARG A 92 33.30 10.51 22.43
N ARG A 93 31.99 10.61 22.68
CA ARG A 93 31.37 11.85 23.20
C ARG A 93 31.74 12.08 24.65
N THR A 94 31.88 13.34 25.03
CA THR A 94 32.14 13.75 26.42
C THR A 94 31.06 13.26 27.38
N LYS A 95 29.77 13.28 26.98
CA LYS A 95 28.65 12.79 27.81
C LYS A 95 28.75 11.29 28.13
N ASP A 96 29.29 10.50 27.19
CA ASP A 96 29.28 9.03 27.29
C ASP A 96 30.47 8.53 28.11
N ILE A 97 31.63 9.19 28.00
CA ILE A 97 32.81 8.83 28.82
C ILE A 97 32.56 9.06 30.30
N HIS A 98 31.94 10.20 30.68
CA HIS A 98 31.67 10.51 32.09
C HIS A 98 30.57 9.64 32.71
N SER A 99 29.71 9.02 31.91
CA SER A 99 28.66 8.11 32.37
C SER A 99 29.08 6.62 32.35
N GLY A 100 30.34 6.33 32.03
CA GLY A 100 30.90 4.98 32.05
C GLY A 100 30.73 4.19 30.74
N LEU A 101 30.58 4.87 29.60
CA LEU A 101 30.47 4.30 28.24
C LEU A 101 29.41 3.19 28.15
N ARG A 102 28.14 3.57 28.05
CA ARG A 102 27.01 2.66 27.75
C ARG A 102 26.54 2.87 26.31
N ALA A 103 27.35 2.43 25.36
CA ALA A 103 27.05 2.66 23.96
C ALA A 103 25.98 1.68 23.46
N ALA A 104 24.96 2.20 22.78
CA ALA A 104 23.87 1.36 22.27
C ALA A 104 24.32 0.32 21.21
N LEU A 105 25.40 0.61 20.48
CA LEU A 105 26.04 -0.33 19.53
C LEU A 105 26.87 -1.39 20.27
N SER A 106 27.95 -0.97 20.93
CA SER A 106 28.78 -1.82 21.82
C SER A 106 29.80 -0.98 22.57
N ASP A 107 30.01 -1.29 23.85
CA ASP A 107 31.04 -0.64 24.68
C ASP A 107 32.46 -0.93 24.19
N GLY A 108 32.70 -2.13 23.62
CA GLY A 108 34.03 -2.55 23.15
C GLY A 108 34.60 -1.66 22.03
N LEU A 109 33.73 -1.11 21.18
CA LEU A 109 34.12 -0.24 20.08
C LEU A 109 34.60 1.14 20.56
N PHE A 110 34.15 1.60 21.73
CA PHE A 110 34.41 2.97 22.20
C PHE A 110 35.41 3.03 23.35
N GLN A 111 36.09 1.91 23.69
CA GLN A 111 37.11 1.91 24.73
C GLN A 111 38.25 2.90 24.41
N PRO A 112 38.76 3.66 25.39
CA PRO A 112 39.90 4.55 25.19
C PRO A 112 41.19 3.81 24.80
N SER A 113 41.36 2.58 25.29
CA SER A 113 42.47 1.68 24.94
C SER A 113 41.90 0.38 24.39
N PRO A 114 41.43 0.37 23.13
CA PRO A 114 40.78 -0.78 22.56
C PRO A 114 41.79 -1.83 22.11
N TRP A 115 41.50 -3.12 22.34
CA TRP A 115 42.38 -4.23 21.93
C TRP A 115 42.70 -4.28 20.44
N TYR A 116 41.84 -3.68 19.60
CA TYR A 116 42.00 -3.67 18.16
C TYR A 116 43.00 -2.62 17.66
N SER A 117 43.58 -1.79 18.54
CA SER A 117 44.68 -0.87 18.20
C SER A 117 45.86 -1.59 17.57
N ASP A 118 46.14 -2.81 18.05
CA ASP A 118 47.28 -3.61 17.59
C ASP A 118 46.91 -4.48 16.37
N LEU A 119 45.61 -4.63 16.08
CA LEU A 119 45.12 -5.45 14.97
C LEU A 119 44.87 -4.63 13.71
N MET A 120 44.31 -3.43 13.86
CA MET A 120 43.85 -2.62 12.73
C MET A 120 44.99 -1.75 12.19
N PRO A 121 45.23 -1.74 10.86
CA PRO A 121 46.26 -0.91 10.26
C PRO A 121 45.99 0.58 10.47
N ASP A 122 47.06 1.37 10.49
CA ASP A 122 47.01 2.84 10.58
C ASP A 122 46.25 3.37 11.80
N PHE A 123 46.17 2.58 12.88
CA PHE A 123 45.52 3.00 14.11
C PHE A 123 46.23 4.20 14.72
N LYS A 124 45.46 5.26 14.99
CA LYS A 124 45.93 6.46 15.67
C LYS A 124 44.81 7.09 16.48
N GLU A 125 45.13 7.63 17.64
CA GLU A 125 44.25 8.59 18.33
C GLU A 125 44.44 9.98 17.71
N LEU A 126 43.35 10.73 17.58
CA LEU A 126 43.34 12.06 16.99
C LEU A 126 43.71 13.13 18.03
N PRO A 127 44.50 14.16 17.67
CA PRO A 127 44.83 15.25 18.57
C PRO A 127 43.58 15.99 19.06
N PRO A 128 43.51 16.40 20.35
CA PRO A 128 42.38 17.15 20.89
C PRO A 128 42.00 18.40 20.09
N SER A 129 42.97 19.06 19.45
CA SER A 129 42.77 20.25 18.62
C SER A 129 41.98 19.99 17.32
N THR A 130 41.86 18.74 16.90
CA THR A 130 41.14 18.33 15.67
C THR A 130 39.73 17.80 15.94
N LEU A 131 39.34 17.71 17.21
CA LEU A 131 38.08 17.10 17.61
C LEU A 131 36.91 18.08 17.47
N PRO A 132 35.74 17.65 16.94
CA PRO A 132 34.53 18.45 16.99
C PRO A 132 34.07 18.75 18.41
N ALA A 133 33.30 19.83 18.58
CA ALA A 133 32.72 20.19 19.87
C ALA A 133 31.89 19.03 20.46
N GLY A 134 32.07 18.76 21.76
CA GLY A 134 31.36 17.69 22.46
C GLY A 134 31.97 16.28 22.31
N ILE A 135 33.08 16.14 21.56
CA ILE A 135 33.88 14.91 21.48
C ILE A 135 35.07 15.01 22.44
N HIS A 136 35.24 13.98 23.28
CA HIS A 136 36.33 13.90 24.25
C HIS A 136 37.60 13.32 23.63
N SER A 137 37.45 12.27 22.82
CA SER A 137 38.55 11.57 22.16
C SER A 137 38.05 10.85 20.92
N ALA A 138 38.93 10.59 19.95
CA ALA A 138 38.57 9.88 18.74
C ALA A 138 39.77 9.12 18.18
N CYS A 139 39.53 7.96 17.56
CA CYS A 139 40.56 7.22 16.84
C CYS A 139 40.19 7.00 15.37
N GLU A 140 41.22 6.88 14.53
CA GLU A 140 41.10 6.44 13.15
C GLU A 140 41.92 5.17 12.92
N PHE A 141 41.44 4.30 12.03
CA PHE A 141 42.18 3.13 11.54
C PHE A 141 41.62 2.68 10.19
N THR A 142 42.44 1.96 9.41
CA THR A 142 42.00 1.35 8.16
C THR A 142 41.14 0.11 8.45
N SER A 143 39.92 0.11 7.93
CA SER A 143 38.94 -0.98 8.04
C SER A 143 38.40 -1.35 6.65
N VAL A 144 37.40 -2.24 6.57
CA VAL A 144 36.73 -2.63 5.33
C VAL A 144 35.23 -2.33 5.39
N CYS A 145 34.67 -1.92 4.26
CA CYS A 145 33.23 -1.88 4.03
C CYS A 145 32.83 -2.90 2.95
N ILE A 146 31.72 -3.59 3.19
CA ILE A 146 31.23 -4.74 2.43
C ILE A 146 29.92 -4.35 1.73
N ASN A 147 29.89 -4.48 0.41
CA ASN A 147 28.66 -4.42 -0.37
C ASN A 147 27.88 -5.73 -0.20
N THR A 148 26.94 -5.76 0.75
CA THR A 148 26.30 -7.02 1.18
C THR A 148 25.54 -7.76 0.07
N PRO A 149 24.79 -7.12 -0.85
CA PRO A 149 24.22 -7.82 -2.01
C PRO A 149 25.24 -8.52 -2.91
N VAL A 150 26.36 -7.84 -3.19
CA VAL A 150 27.45 -8.39 -4.01
C VAL A 150 28.13 -9.53 -3.27
N TYR A 151 28.52 -9.31 -2.02
CA TYR A 151 29.26 -10.28 -1.23
C TYR A 151 28.48 -11.58 -0.97
N LEU A 152 27.19 -11.48 -0.65
CA LEU A 152 26.34 -12.66 -0.46
C LEU A 152 26.20 -13.47 -1.77
N SER A 153 26.06 -12.78 -2.90
CA SER A 153 26.00 -13.43 -4.22
C SER A 153 27.35 -14.05 -4.60
N TRP A 154 28.46 -13.40 -4.28
CA TRP A 154 29.81 -13.93 -4.45
C TRP A 154 30.04 -15.20 -3.62
N LEU A 155 29.60 -15.23 -2.35
CA LEU A 155 29.67 -16.43 -1.52
C LEU A 155 28.88 -17.60 -2.12
N VAL A 156 27.70 -17.35 -2.69
CA VAL A 156 26.94 -18.38 -3.43
C VAL A 156 27.73 -18.87 -4.64
N GLY A 157 28.33 -17.98 -5.41
CA GLY A 157 29.19 -18.34 -6.54
C GLY A 157 30.38 -19.21 -6.13
N GLU A 158 31.06 -18.84 -5.04
CA GLU A 158 32.19 -19.62 -4.50
C GLU A 158 31.78 -20.98 -3.95
N CYS A 159 30.59 -21.08 -3.35
CA CYS A 159 29.99 -22.35 -2.96
C CYS A 159 29.66 -23.22 -4.19
N ALA A 160 29.02 -22.64 -5.20
CA ALA A 160 28.63 -23.34 -6.43
C ALA A 160 29.85 -23.90 -7.19
N LYS A 161 30.94 -23.13 -7.28
CA LYS A 161 32.22 -23.60 -7.86
C LYS A 161 32.78 -24.85 -7.17
N ARG A 162 32.37 -25.12 -5.93
CA ARG A 162 32.80 -26.26 -5.11
C ARG A 162 31.73 -27.36 -5.01
N GLY A 163 30.70 -27.30 -5.85
CA GLY A 163 29.64 -28.31 -5.92
C GLY A 163 28.62 -28.25 -4.78
N VAL A 164 28.54 -27.13 -4.06
CA VAL A 164 27.47 -26.92 -3.07
C VAL A 164 26.12 -26.81 -3.80
N VAL A 165 25.14 -27.59 -3.35
CA VAL A 165 23.78 -27.55 -3.88
C VAL A 165 22.93 -26.59 -3.05
N PHE A 166 22.13 -25.75 -3.70
CA PHE A 166 21.22 -24.82 -3.03
C PHE A 166 19.76 -25.24 -3.24
N GLN A 167 18.97 -25.24 -2.18
CA GLN A 167 17.56 -25.59 -2.21
C GLN A 167 16.74 -24.56 -1.43
N ARG A 168 15.68 -24.04 -2.05
CA ARG A 168 14.68 -23.26 -1.33
C ARG A 168 13.72 -24.18 -0.61
N ALA A 169 13.61 -24.02 0.70
CA ALA A 169 12.63 -24.73 1.53
C ALA A 169 12.36 -23.98 2.82
N VAL A 170 11.17 -24.20 3.38
CA VAL A 170 10.79 -23.74 4.71
C VAL A 170 10.63 -24.96 5.59
N LEU A 171 11.39 -25.03 6.68
CA LEU A 171 11.34 -26.16 7.61
C LEU A 171 10.59 -25.75 8.87
N GLY A 172 9.64 -26.59 9.32
CA GLY A 172 8.93 -26.40 10.58
C GLY A 172 9.75 -26.88 11.79
N HIS A 173 10.62 -27.86 11.56
CA HIS A 173 11.48 -28.48 12.58
C HIS A 173 12.88 -28.75 12.02
N ILE A 174 13.92 -28.61 12.85
CA ILE A 174 15.32 -28.87 12.47
C ILE A 174 15.58 -30.31 11.98
N GLY A 175 14.74 -31.28 12.35
CA GLY A 175 14.89 -32.68 11.97
C GLY A 175 14.55 -32.91 10.50
N GLU A 176 13.71 -32.06 9.90
CA GLU A 176 13.39 -32.12 8.47
C GLU A 176 14.63 -31.91 7.59
N ALA A 177 15.63 -31.17 8.09
CA ALA A 177 16.89 -30.95 7.39
C ALA A 177 17.64 -32.26 7.11
N ALA A 178 17.42 -33.31 7.92
CA ALA A 178 18.02 -34.61 7.70
C ALA A 178 17.53 -35.31 6.41
N GLY A 179 16.35 -34.93 5.90
CA GLY A 179 15.80 -35.43 4.63
C GLY A 179 16.26 -34.67 3.39
N MET A 180 17.03 -33.58 3.55
CA MET A 180 17.35 -32.64 2.47
C MET A 180 18.72 -32.91 1.80
N GLY A 181 19.40 -34.00 2.16
CA GLY A 181 20.74 -34.36 1.69
C GLY A 181 20.80 -35.01 0.31
N GLY A 182 19.88 -34.68 -0.61
CA GLY A 182 19.90 -35.19 -2.00
C GLY A 182 19.77 -36.72 -2.12
N GLY A 183 18.93 -37.34 -1.27
CA GLY A 183 18.70 -38.79 -1.26
C GLY A 183 19.74 -39.61 -0.50
N LYS A 184 20.80 -38.98 0.04
CA LYS A 184 21.77 -39.62 0.94
C LYS A 184 21.46 -39.24 2.39
N ARG A 185 21.78 -40.15 3.33
CA ARG A 185 21.70 -39.86 4.77
C ARG A 185 22.53 -38.61 5.09
N VAL A 186 21.93 -37.67 5.82
CA VAL A 186 22.64 -36.48 6.33
C VAL A 186 23.35 -36.84 7.62
N ASP A 187 24.65 -36.58 7.68
CA ASP A 187 25.48 -36.88 8.85
C ASP A 187 25.43 -35.73 9.86
N VAL A 188 25.42 -34.48 9.37
CA VAL A 188 25.40 -33.27 10.20
C VAL A 188 24.50 -32.20 9.59
N VAL A 189 23.74 -31.52 10.44
CA VAL A 189 23.01 -30.29 10.09
C VAL A 189 23.68 -29.09 10.77
N VAL A 190 24.03 -28.06 10.01
CA VAL A 190 24.46 -26.77 10.55
C VAL A 190 23.25 -25.85 10.60
N ASN A 191 22.80 -25.50 11.80
CA ASN A 191 21.72 -24.55 12.03
C ASN A 191 22.25 -23.12 12.06
N ALA A 192 22.11 -22.41 10.94
CA ALA A 192 22.43 -20.99 10.79
C ALA A 192 21.16 -20.14 10.54
N ALA A 193 20.04 -20.49 11.17
CA ALA A 193 18.73 -19.89 10.92
C ALA A 193 18.53 -18.46 11.48
N GLY A 194 19.51 -17.88 12.17
CA GLY A 194 19.39 -16.54 12.76
C GLY A 194 18.20 -16.44 13.72
N LEU A 195 17.35 -15.41 13.57
CA LEU A 195 16.11 -15.26 14.35
C LEU A 195 15.13 -16.42 14.17
N GLY A 196 15.22 -17.17 13.06
CA GLY A 196 14.41 -18.35 12.83
C GLY A 196 14.59 -19.43 13.91
N ALA A 197 15.75 -19.48 14.57
CA ALA A 197 16.02 -20.41 15.68
C ALA A 197 15.06 -20.22 16.88
N HIS A 198 14.44 -19.04 17.01
CA HIS A 198 13.44 -18.75 18.04
C HIS A 198 12.16 -19.59 17.88
N LYS A 199 11.76 -19.91 16.63
CA LYS A 199 10.49 -20.58 16.29
C LYS A 199 10.66 -21.94 15.61
N LEU A 200 11.90 -22.35 15.33
CA LEU A 200 12.18 -23.62 14.65
C LEU A 200 12.01 -24.80 15.63
N GLY A 201 11.12 -25.73 15.29
CA GLY A 201 10.88 -26.95 16.08
C GLY A 201 12.18 -27.74 16.33
N GLY A 202 12.32 -28.25 17.55
CA GLY A 202 13.55 -28.90 18.02
C GLY A 202 14.69 -27.95 18.41
N VAL A 203 14.52 -26.63 18.24
CA VAL A 203 15.49 -25.62 18.69
C VAL A 203 14.82 -24.63 19.65
N MET A 204 13.77 -23.93 19.19
CA MET A 204 12.92 -23.03 19.99
C MET A 204 13.68 -22.18 21.02
N ASP A 205 14.76 -21.52 20.58
CA ASP A 205 15.66 -20.81 21.49
C ASP A 205 15.03 -19.51 21.99
N GLY A 206 14.44 -19.57 23.18
CA GLY A 206 13.78 -18.45 23.84
C GLY A 206 14.70 -17.28 24.20
N LYS A 207 16.03 -17.47 24.16
CA LYS A 207 17.02 -16.40 24.38
C LYS A 207 17.20 -15.50 23.16
N MET A 208 16.67 -15.88 22.01
CA MET A 208 16.74 -15.08 20.79
C MET A 208 15.75 -13.91 20.85
N TYR A 209 16.24 -12.71 20.50
CA TYR A 209 15.41 -11.51 20.36
C TYR A 209 15.96 -10.62 19.24
N PRO A 210 15.12 -9.81 18.59
CA PRO A 210 15.57 -8.88 17.57
C PRO A 210 16.19 -7.64 18.22
N ALA A 211 17.22 -7.07 17.59
CA ALA A 211 17.55 -5.65 17.78
C ALA A 211 17.33 -4.92 16.45
N ARG A 212 16.18 -4.25 16.34
CA ARG A 212 15.74 -3.56 15.11
C ARG A 212 16.76 -2.48 14.73
N GLY A 213 17.21 -2.53 13.49
CA GLY A 213 18.12 -1.57 12.89
C GLY A 213 17.51 -0.96 11.64
N GLN A 214 17.20 0.32 11.72
CA GLN A 214 16.77 1.11 10.58
C GLN A 214 17.95 1.84 9.94
N ILE A 215 17.94 1.88 8.62
CA ILE A 215 18.94 2.55 7.79
C ILE A 215 18.29 3.38 6.68
N VAL A 216 19.04 4.36 6.18
CA VAL A 216 18.78 5.09 4.94
C VAL A 216 19.95 4.84 4.01
N VAL A 217 19.69 4.42 2.77
CA VAL A 217 20.74 4.24 1.75
C VAL A 217 20.69 5.41 0.78
N VAL A 218 21.81 6.08 0.56
CA VAL A 218 21.92 7.28 -0.29
C VAL A 218 22.96 7.09 -1.39
N ARG A 219 22.88 7.91 -2.45
CA ARG A 219 23.86 7.95 -3.55
C ARG A 219 25.11 8.75 -3.21
N ASN A 220 25.03 9.65 -2.23
CA ASN A 220 26.14 10.49 -1.78
C ASN A 220 27.35 9.62 -1.37
N SER A 221 28.56 10.05 -1.74
CA SER A 221 29.80 9.39 -1.31
C SER A 221 30.21 9.88 0.09
N ALA A 222 30.68 8.96 0.93
CA ALA A 222 31.20 9.27 2.25
C ALA A 222 32.66 9.76 2.23
N GLY A 223 33.30 9.82 1.05
CA GLY A 223 34.66 10.33 0.91
C GLY A 223 35.72 9.39 1.51
N GLY A 224 35.45 8.09 1.58
CA GLY A 224 36.39 7.10 2.10
C GLY A 224 36.45 7.01 3.64
N VAL A 225 35.59 7.74 4.36
CA VAL A 225 35.54 7.73 5.84
C VAL A 225 34.24 7.07 6.33
N MET A 226 34.34 6.27 7.38
CA MET A 226 33.22 5.64 8.09
C MET A 226 33.11 6.19 9.51
N PRO A 227 32.51 7.36 9.71
CA PRO A 227 32.31 7.92 11.05
C PRO A 227 31.24 7.15 11.84
N THR A 228 31.48 7.01 13.15
CA THR A 228 30.49 6.52 14.13
C THR A 228 30.70 7.21 15.49
N THR A 229 29.64 7.39 16.25
CA THR A 229 29.67 8.03 17.58
C THR A 229 29.24 7.06 18.67
N SER A 230 29.75 7.24 19.89
CA SER A 230 29.39 6.44 21.07
C SER A 230 27.93 6.54 21.49
N GLY A 231 27.21 7.55 21.00
CA GLY A 231 25.77 7.72 21.19
C GLY A 231 25.22 8.92 20.41
N CYS A 232 23.94 9.24 20.63
CA CYS A 232 23.31 10.47 20.17
C CYS A 232 22.37 11.06 21.24
N ASP A 233 21.77 12.21 20.96
CA ASP A 233 20.87 12.91 21.89
C ASP A 233 19.38 12.63 21.61
N ASP A 234 19.07 11.81 20.58
CA ASP A 234 17.70 11.51 20.14
C ASP A 234 17.07 10.30 20.86
N GLY A 235 17.83 9.57 21.67
CA GLY A 235 17.36 8.40 22.42
C GLY A 235 18.45 7.35 22.65
N GLU A 236 18.24 6.47 23.64
CA GLU A 236 19.19 5.41 23.99
C GLU A 236 19.28 4.28 22.94
N ASP A 237 18.27 4.14 22.07
CA ASP A 237 18.21 3.15 21.00
C ASP A 237 18.48 3.74 19.61
N GLU A 238 18.90 5.00 19.55
CA GLU A 238 19.32 5.70 18.35
C GLU A 238 20.84 5.88 18.30
N VAL A 239 21.43 5.62 17.14
CA VAL A 239 22.89 5.57 16.95
C VAL A 239 23.28 6.33 15.69
N VAL A 240 24.59 6.58 15.52
CA VAL A 240 25.13 7.22 14.32
C VAL A 240 26.26 6.37 13.75
N TYR A 241 26.13 6.00 12.48
CA TYR A 241 27.19 5.41 11.68
C TYR A 241 26.97 5.68 10.20
N VAL A 242 28.06 5.82 9.46
CA VAL A 242 28.08 5.96 8.00
C VAL A 242 29.07 4.95 7.44
N MET A 243 28.72 4.30 6.34
CA MET A 243 29.65 3.47 5.58
C MET A 243 29.25 3.36 4.12
N GLU A 244 30.23 3.46 3.22
CA GLU A 244 29.99 3.45 1.79
C GLU A 244 30.34 2.09 1.20
N ARG A 245 29.36 1.43 0.60
CA ARG A 245 29.54 0.08 0.04
C ARG A 245 30.40 0.15 -1.21
N ALA A 246 31.35 -0.79 -1.34
CA ALA A 246 32.17 -0.96 -2.52
C ALA A 246 31.34 -1.13 -3.81
N LEU A 247 31.98 -0.91 -4.98
CA LEU A 247 31.37 -1.11 -6.30
C LEU A 247 30.06 -0.33 -6.50
N GLY A 248 29.98 0.90 -5.99
CA GLY A 248 28.81 1.77 -6.16
C GLY A 248 27.55 1.27 -5.44
N GLY A 249 27.70 0.49 -4.36
CA GLY A 249 26.57 -0.09 -3.61
C GLY A 249 25.72 0.92 -2.82
N GLY A 250 26.11 2.20 -2.85
CA GLY A 250 25.52 3.29 -2.09
C GLY A 250 26.09 3.42 -0.68
N THR A 251 25.83 4.56 -0.06
CA THR A 251 26.24 4.85 1.31
C THR A 251 25.10 4.55 2.28
N VAL A 252 25.39 3.75 3.30
CA VAL A 252 24.45 3.39 4.35
C VAL A 252 24.59 4.37 5.50
N LEU A 253 23.50 5.05 5.79
CA LEU A 253 23.34 5.95 6.92
C LEU A 253 22.53 5.21 7.99
N GLY A 254 23.04 5.17 9.21
CA GLY A 254 22.32 4.58 10.32
C GLY A 254 22.55 5.34 11.62
N GLY A 255 21.76 5.03 12.65
CA GLY A 255 20.69 4.04 12.62
C GLY A 255 19.98 3.89 13.95
N THR A 256 19.41 2.71 14.16
CA THR A 256 18.78 2.32 15.44
C THR A 256 19.27 0.97 15.96
N TYR A 257 19.05 0.74 17.25
CA TYR A 257 19.31 -0.49 17.98
C TYR A 257 18.16 -0.79 18.98
N MET A 258 16.96 -1.04 18.46
CA MET A 258 15.76 -1.19 19.30
C MET A 258 15.56 -2.66 19.69
N LYS A 259 16.00 -3.02 20.91
CA LYS A 259 15.92 -4.40 21.43
C LYS A 259 14.45 -4.84 21.61
N GLY A 260 14.14 -6.07 21.21
CA GLY A 260 12.80 -6.65 21.32
C GLY A 260 11.80 -6.17 20.26
N ASN A 261 12.14 -5.17 19.46
CA ASN A 261 11.25 -4.65 18.41
C ASN A 261 11.33 -5.54 17.15
N TRP A 262 10.18 -6.08 16.74
CA TRP A 262 10.05 -6.98 15.58
C TRP A 262 9.53 -6.27 14.32
N ASP A 263 9.29 -4.97 14.36
CA ASP A 263 8.72 -4.24 13.23
C ASP A 263 9.70 -4.15 12.06
N GLY A 264 9.28 -4.67 10.90
CA GLY A 264 10.00 -4.63 9.63
C GLY A 264 9.71 -3.41 8.76
N VAL A 265 8.82 -2.52 9.18
CA VAL A 265 8.44 -1.31 8.43
C VAL A 265 9.36 -0.15 8.80
N SER A 266 9.78 0.64 7.82
CA SER A 266 10.59 1.84 8.06
C SER A 266 9.74 2.97 8.66
N ASP A 267 10.23 3.58 9.73
CA ASP A 267 9.64 4.76 10.37
C ASP A 267 10.26 6.03 9.77
N MET A 268 9.43 6.90 9.19
CA MET A 268 9.95 8.07 8.47
C MET A 268 10.47 9.19 9.39
N GLU A 269 10.05 9.25 10.65
CA GLU A 269 10.61 10.19 11.61
C GLU A 269 11.99 9.74 12.09
N ILE A 270 12.16 8.45 12.35
CA ILE A 270 13.50 7.86 12.59
C ILE A 270 14.40 8.09 11.37
N ALA A 271 13.87 7.92 10.15
CA ALA A 271 14.66 8.15 8.93
C ALA A 271 15.15 9.61 8.83
N LYS A 272 14.29 10.58 9.13
CA LYS A 272 14.67 12.00 9.17
C LYS A 272 15.75 12.25 10.22
N ARG A 273 15.58 11.73 11.44
CA ARG A 273 16.58 11.90 12.51
C ARG A 273 17.91 11.23 12.19
N ILE A 274 17.91 10.04 11.58
CA ILE A 274 19.13 9.40 11.06
C ILE A 274 19.85 10.34 10.08
N MET A 275 19.13 10.86 9.08
CA MET A 275 19.72 11.75 8.08
C MET A 275 20.26 13.05 8.69
N GLN A 276 19.51 13.65 9.61
CA GLN A 276 19.89 14.86 10.34
C GLN A 276 21.20 14.66 11.12
N ARG A 277 21.25 13.68 12.02
CA ARG A 277 22.44 13.40 12.83
C ARG A 277 23.66 13.04 11.99
N VAL A 278 23.45 12.29 10.91
CA VAL A 278 24.55 11.90 10.02
C VAL A 278 25.15 13.12 9.31
N VAL A 279 24.31 14.04 8.81
CA VAL A 279 24.80 15.28 8.17
C VAL A 279 25.47 16.21 9.19
N GLU A 280 25.05 16.19 10.45
CA GLU A 280 25.72 16.93 11.53
C GLU A 280 27.11 16.34 11.85
N VAL A 281 27.24 15.02 11.86
CA VAL A 281 28.51 14.32 12.16
C VAL A 281 29.46 14.30 10.95
N HIS A 282 28.93 14.29 9.73
CA HIS A 282 29.69 14.20 8.48
C HIS A 282 29.12 15.16 7.42
N PRO A 283 29.25 16.49 7.61
CA PRO A 283 28.67 17.49 6.70
C PRO A 283 29.24 17.44 5.28
N GLU A 284 30.43 16.87 5.10
CA GLU A 284 31.06 16.63 3.81
C GLU A 284 30.21 15.72 2.91
N LEU A 285 29.37 14.84 3.49
CA LEU A 285 28.45 13.96 2.77
C LEU A 285 27.50 14.72 1.83
N THR A 286 27.18 15.97 2.18
CA THR A 286 26.30 16.85 1.38
C THR A 286 27.01 18.13 0.92
N GLY A 287 28.33 18.22 1.12
CA GLY A 287 29.09 19.45 0.87
C GLY A 287 28.56 20.64 1.69
N GLY A 288 28.08 20.39 2.91
CA GLY A 288 27.52 21.41 3.80
C GLY A 288 26.12 21.93 3.44
N LYS A 289 25.45 21.35 2.43
CA LYS A 289 24.13 21.81 1.96
C LYS A 289 22.94 21.33 2.81
N GLY A 290 23.20 20.65 3.93
CA GLY A 290 22.18 20.13 4.82
C GLY A 290 21.53 18.83 4.33
N VAL A 291 20.48 18.39 5.03
CA VAL A 291 19.80 17.09 4.83
C VAL A 291 19.13 16.96 3.46
N GLU A 292 18.61 18.05 2.92
CA GLU A 292 17.90 18.06 1.63
C GLU A 292 18.80 17.72 0.42
N ALA A 293 20.11 17.77 0.59
CA ALA A 293 21.09 17.38 -0.42
C ALA A 293 21.47 15.88 -0.37
N LEU A 294 20.82 15.09 0.48
CA LEU A 294 20.91 13.64 0.45
C LEU A 294 20.03 13.07 -0.67
N ASP A 295 20.67 12.34 -1.58
CA ASP A 295 19.99 11.64 -2.67
C ASP A 295 19.64 10.21 -2.24
N VAL A 296 18.45 10.05 -1.65
CA VAL A 296 17.99 8.79 -1.06
C VAL A 296 17.68 7.74 -2.14
N ILE A 297 18.29 6.57 -2.00
CA ILE A 297 18.01 5.36 -2.79
C ILE A 297 16.82 4.61 -2.18
N ARG A 298 16.90 4.30 -0.88
CA ARG A 298 15.84 3.57 -0.15
C ARG A 298 15.96 3.73 1.37
N HIS A 299 14.86 3.44 2.05
CA HIS A 299 14.85 3.15 3.49
C HIS A 299 14.85 1.63 3.69
N GLY A 300 15.42 1.15 4.79
CA GLY A 300 15.47 -0.29 5.09
C GLY A 300 15.45 -0.57 6.58
N VAL A 301 14.88 -1.72 6.94
CA VAL A 301 14.85 -2.21 8.33
C VAL A 301 15.27 -3.66 8.34
N GLY A 302 16.31 -3.95 9.12
CA GLY A 302 16.75 -5.31 9.42
C GLY A 302 16.60 -5.62 10.90
N LEU A 303 16.26 -6.86 11.23
CA LEU A 303 16.23 -7.34 12.61
C LEU A 303 17.53 -8.07 12.92
N ARG A 304 18.40 -7.49 13.74
CA ARG A 304 19.63 -8.17 14.17
C ARG A 304 19.28 -9.39 15.03
N PRO A 305 19.82 -10.59 14.74
CA PRO A 305 19.52 -11.81 15.48
C PRO A 305 20.32 -11.85 16.79
N ALA A 306 19.93 -11.04 17.77
CA ALA A 306 20.55 -10.99 19.08
C ALA A 306 20.11 -12.18 19.93
N ARG A 307 20.95 -12.54 20.91
CA ARG A 307 20.72 -13.66 21.82
C ARG A 307 21.27 -13.36 23.20
N GLU A 308 20.49 -13.63 24.24
CA GLU A 308 20.98 -13.56 25.61
C GLU A 308 22.10 -14.59 25.82
N GLY A 309 23.23 -14.15 26.37
CA GLY A 309 24.45 -14.97 26.49
C GLY A 309 25.29 -15.05 25.20
N GLY A 310 24.93 -14.31 24.15
CA GLY A 310 25.71 -14.20 22.92
C GLY A 310 25.50 -15.37 21.95
N VAL A 311 26.37 -15.42 20.93
CA VAL A 311 26.31 -16.42 19.85
C VAL A 311 26.29 -17.85 20.40
N ARG A 312 25.40 -18.69 19.86
CA ARG A 312 25.34 -20.13 20.19
C ARG A 312 26.14 -20.89 19.13
N ILE A 313 27.30 -21.39 19.53
CA ILE A 313 28.16 -22.28 18.73
C ILE A 313 28.42 -23.55 19.54
N GLU A 314 27.59 -24.56 19.33
CA GLU A 314 27.68 -25.84 20.05
C GLU A 314 27.03 -26.97 19.23
N LYS A 315 27.36 -28.21 19.60
CA LYS A 315 26.80 -29.42 18.99
C LYS A 315 25.72 -30.03 19.89
N GLU A 316 24.65 -30.48 19.27
CA GLU A 316 23.51 -31.13 19.91
C GLU A 316 23.08 -32.34 19.07
N ARG A 317 22.48 -33.36 19.68
CA ARG A 317 21.92 -34.51 18.95
C ARG A 317 20.41 -34.48 19.01
N ILE A 318 19.77 -34.21 17.87
CA ILE A 318 18.32 -34.00 17.77
C ILE A 318 17.74 -35.02 16.78
N GLY A 319 16.78 -35.82 17.21
CA GLY A 319 16.15 -36.84 16.35
C GLY A 319 17.14 -37.85 15.76
N GLY A 320 18.24 -38.14 16.47
CA GLY A 320 19.30 -39.07 16.02
C GLY A 320 20.37 -38.44 15.12
N THR A 321 20.15 -37.23 14.61
CA THR A 321 21.07 -36.48 13.73
C THR A 321 21.89 -35.47 14.54
N TRP A 322 23.16 -35.29 14.17
CA TRP A 322 23.99 -34.25 14.78
C TRP A 322 23.63 -32.88 14.23
N VAL A 323 23.38 -31.93 15.12
CA VAL A 323 23.09 -30.54 14.80
C VAL A 323 24.19 -29.66 15.40
N VAL A 324 24.71 -28.74 14.60
CA VAL A 324 25.67 -27.72 15.01
C VAL A 324 24.97 -26.38 14.93
N HIS A 325 24.81 -25.71 16.05
CA HIS A 325 24.25 -24.37 16.09
C HIS A 325 25.30 -23.33 15.71
N ASN A 326 24.91 -22.34 14.90
CA ASN A 326 25.70 -21.16 14.59
C ASN A 326 24.77 -19.97 14.31
N TYR A 327 24.17 -19.42 15.37
CA TYR A 327 23.24 -18.29 15.30
C TYR A 327 23.34 -17.41 16.56
N GLY A 328 22.70 -16.24 16.57
CA GLY A 328 22.78 -15.29 17.69
C GLY A 328 23.86 -14.20 17.53
N HIS A 329 24.18 -13.82 16.30
CA HIS A 329 25.29 -12.92 15.97
C HIS A 329 25.00 -11.41 16.18
N ALA A 330 23.80 -11.03 16.62
CA ALA A 330 23.41 -9.63 16.82
C ALA A 330 23.83 -8.71 15.66
N GLY A 331 24.56 -7.63 15.95
CA GLY A 331 25.04 -6.65 14.96
C GLY A 331 26.38 -6.96 14.30
N TRP A 332 27.04 -8.08 14.63
CA TRP A 332 28.44 -8.34 14.26
C TRP A 332 28.62 -9.59 13.37
N GLY A 333 27.54 -10.11 12.78
CA GLY A 333 27.57 -11.35 11.99
C GLY A 333 28.54 -11.36 10.80
N TYR A 334 28.77 -10.22 10.14
CA TYR A 334 29.76 -10.12 9.05
C TYR A 334 31.20 -10.13 9.58
N GLN A 335 31.52 -9.27 10.55
CA GLN A 335 32.87 -9.16 11.15
C GLN A 335 33.25 -10.36 12.03
N GLY A 336 32.30 -11.23 12.36
CA GLY A 336 32.56 -12.51 13.02
C GLY A 336 32.42 -13.74 12.13
N SER A 337 32.06 -13.58 10.85
CA SER A 337 31.58 -14.68 9.99
C SER A 337 32.59 -15.83 9.81
N TYR A 338 33.85 -15.51 9.53
CA TYR A 338 34.90 -16.53 9.37
C TYR A 338 35.40 -17.07 10.70
N GLY A 339 35.40 -16.24 11.73
CA GLY A 339 35.79 -16.62 13.08
C GLY A 339 34.82 -17.64 13.67
N CYS A 340 33.52 -17.39 13.57
CA CYS A 340 32.44 -18.24 14.08
C CYS A 340 32.25 -19.55 13.30
N ARG A 341 33.17 -19.89 12.40
CA ARG A 341 33.17 -21.21 11.76
C ARG A 341 33.47 -22.27 12.82
N GLN A 342 32.74 -23.38 12.79
CA GLN A 342 33.17 -24.54 13.56
C GLN A 342 34.34 -25.23 12.82
N PRO A 343 35.45 -25.54 13.51
CA PRO A 343 36.53 -26.32 12.91
C PRO A 343 36.01 -27.68 12.41
N PRO A 344 36.44 -28.17 11.23
CA PRO A 344 36.05 -29.50 10.75
C PRO A 344 36.38 -30.64 11.73
N SER A 345 37.39 -30.45 12.59
CA SER A 345 37.80 -31.38 13.66
C SER A 345 36.80 -31.50 14.81
N GLU A 346 35.87 -30.56 14.95
CA GLU A 346 34.85 -30.54 16.01
C GLU A 346 33.49 -31.06 15.52
N LEU A 347 33.35 -31.33 14.21
CA LEU A 347 32.17 -31.99 13.66
C LEU A 347 32.17 -33.47 14.07
N PRO A 348 31.04 -34.01 14.57
CA PRO A 348 30.94 -35.40 15.00
C PRO A 348 30.80 -36.35 13.79
N ILE A 349 31.90 -36.53 13.07
CA ILE A 349 31.98 -37.35 11.86
C ILE A 349 32.88 -38.56 12.14
N SER A 350 32.30 -39.76 12.20
CA SER A 350 33.08 -41.02 12.17
C SER A 350 33.45 -41.36 10.73
N ARG A 351 34.74 -41.61 10.42
CA ARG A 351 35.21 -42.08 9.10
C ARG A 351 35.08 -43.61 8.99
N PRO A 352 34.25 -44.18 8.08
CA PRO A 352 34.29 -45.59 7.75
C PRO A 352 35.16 -45.86 6.51
N GLY A 353 35.83 -47.00 6.49
CA GLY A 353 36.77 -47.44 5.46
C GLY A 353 36.17 -47.74 4.07
N GLN A 354 37.05 -47.73 3.07
CA GLN A 354 36.79 -48.02 1.65
C GLN A 354 36.36 -49.48 1.42
N LEU A 355 35.38 -49.69 0.53
CA LEU A 355 35.28 -50.85 -0.38
C LEU A 355 34.43 -50.47 -1.63
N PRO A 356 34.64 -51.09 -2.81
CA PRO A 356 34.29 -50.54 -4.12
C PRO A 356 33.01 -51.16 -4.74
N VAL A 357 32.33 -50.44 -5.65
CA VAL A 357 31.32 -51.03 -6.55
C VAL A 357 31.39 -50.43 -7.96
N THR A 358 31.28 -51.35 -8.91
CA THR A 358 31.32 -51.28 -10.38
C THR A 358 30.07 -50.68 -11.04
N ALA A 359 30.25 -50.15 -12.26
CA ALA A 359 29.23 -49.81 -13.27
C ALA A 359 28.75 -51.10 -14.03
N PRO A 360 27.85 -51.11 -15.06
CA PRO A 360 27.45 -49.98 -15.92
C PRO A 360 26.05 -50.00 -16.65
N ILE A 361 25.78 -48.90 -17.41
CA ILE A 361 25.14 -48.79 -18.76
C ILE A 361 23.60 -49.01 -18.94
N ASN A 362 22.84 -48.02 -19.46
CA ASN A 362 22.49 -47.84 -20.90
C ASN A 362 21.53 -46.64 -21.21
N THR A 363 21.53 -46.26 -22.49
CA THR A 363 21.11 -45.02 -23.21
C THR A 363 19.62 -45.00 -23.70
N ILE A 364 18.87 -43.87 -23.69
CA ILE A 364 18.50 -42.85 -24.77
C ILE A 364 17.54 -43.40 -25.88
N PRO A 365 16.61 -42.65 -26.59
CA PRO A 365 15.63 -41.57 -26.27
C PRO A 365 14.24 -41.61 -27.04
N SER A 366 13.40 -40.58 -26.80
CA SER A 366 12.48 -39.81 -27.71
C SER A 366 11.41 -40.46 -28.62
N SER A 367 10.16 -39.97 -28.54
CA SER A 367 9.49 -39.06 -29.52
C SER A 367 7.95 -39.06 -29.38
N SER A 368 7.31 -37.97 -29.80
CA SER A 368 5.89 -37.62 -29.65
C SER A 368 5.18 -37.56 -31.04
N PRO A 369 3.92 -37.08 -31.20
CA PRO A 369 2.75 -37.90 -31.56
C PRO A 369 2.05 -37.49 -32.89
N SER A 370 1.05 -38.27 -33.35
CA SER A 370 -0.03 -37.75 -34.22
C SER A 370 -1.30 -38.63 -34.21
N HIS A 371 -2.46 -37.95 -34.15
CA HIS A 371 -3.85 -38.44 -34.24
C HIS A 371 -4.38 -38.27 -35.70
N PRO A 372 -5.65 -38.57 -36.05
CA PRO A 372 -6.41 -39.84 -36.01
C PRO A 372 -7.12 -40.10 -37.38
N ARG A 373 -7.93 -41.16 -37.51
CA ARG A 373 -8.93 -41.29 -38.59
C ARG A 373 -10.31 -41.70 -38.09
N SER A 374 -11.28 -41.14 -38.79
CA SER A 374 -12.75 -41.13 -38.69
C SER A 374 -13.47 -42.48 -38.70
N ILE A 375 -14.62 -42.54 -38.03
CA ILE A 375 -15.74 -43.43 -38.39
C ILE A 375 -17.06 -42.66 -38.29
N TRP A 376 -17.89 -42.82 -39.32
CA TRP A 376 -19.23 -42.27 -39.48
C TRP A 376 -20.28 -43.17 -38.83
N PHE A 377 -21.35 -42.59 -38.27
CA PHE A 377 -22.66 -43.23 -38.19
C PHE A 377 -23.78 -42.22 -38.39
N THR A 378 -24.68 -42.57 -39.30
CA THR A 378 -25.96 -41.96 -39.63
C THR A 378 -27.04 -42.40 -38.64
N THR A 379 -27.91 -41.49 -38.21
CA THR A 379 -29.31 -41.85 -37.89
C THR A 379 -30.23 -40.64 -38.09
N THR A 380 -31.38 -40.94 -38.67
CA THR A 380 -32.47 -40.08 -39.13
C THR A 380 -33.46 -39.68 -38.03
N ALA A 381 -34.13 -38.55 -38.33
CA ALA A 381 -35.51 -38.16 -37.97
C ALA A 381 -35.79 -37.68 -36.54
N THR A 382 -36.27 -36.44 -36.42
CA THR A 382 -37.68 -36.10 -36.08
C THR A 382 -37.90 -34.59 -36.12
N MET A 383 -39.02 -34.13 -36.70
CA MET A 383 -39.48 -32.74 -36.55
C MET A 383 -39.94 -32.54 -35.11
N ALA A 384 -39.35 -31.59 -34.41
CA ALA A 384 -39.78 -31.14 -33.08
C ALA A 384 -39.68 -29.62 -33.02
N ASP A 385 -40.67 -29.01 -32.36
CA ASP A 385 -40.86 -27.57 -32.18
C ASP A 385 -39.55 -26.80 -31.97
N HIS A 386 -39.41 -25.69 -32.71
CA HIS A 386 -38.25 -24.80 -32.63
C HIS A 386 -38.21 -24.06 -31.27
N HIS A 387 -37.86 -24.79 -30.21
CA HIS A 387 -37.31 -24.19 -29.01
C HIS A 387 -35.92 -23.62 -29.36
N PRO A 388 -35.62 -22.36 -28.98
CA PRO A 388 -34.29 -21.80 -29.21
C PRO A 388 -33.23 -22.73 -28.56
N PRO A 389 -32.04 -22.86 -29.15
CA PRO A 389 -30.98 -23.72 -28.62
C PRO A 389 -30.75 -23.51 -27.11
N ILE A 390 -30.37 -24.56 -26.37
CA ILE A 390 -30.20 -24.51 -24.90
C ILE A 390 -29.29 -23.34 -24.48
N HIS A 391 -28.24 -23.04 -25.24
CA HIS A 391 -27.37 -21.89 -24.95
C HIS A 391 -28.09 -20.54 -25.08
N GLN A 392 -29.03 -20.38 -26.03
CA GLN A 392 -29.83 -19.16 -26.16
C GLN A 392 -30.87 -19.04 -25.04
N GLN A 393 -31.47 -20.15 -24.60
CA GLN A 393 -32.35 -20.16 -23.43
C GLN A 393 -31.58 -19.79 -22.16
N ALA A 394 -30.38 -20.36 -21.98
CA ALA A 394 -29.49 -20.03 -20.87
C ALA A 394 -29.05 -18.57 -20.89
N ILE A 395 -28.69 -18.01 -22.06
CA ILE A 395 -28.36 -16.58 -22.21
C ILE A 395 -29.57 -15.71 -21.89
N ARG A 396 -30.77 -16.04 -22.38
CA ARG A 396 -32.00 -15.29 -22.07
C ARG A 396 -32.33 -15.31 -20.58
N LEU A 397 -32.17 -16.45 -19.92
CA LEU A 397 -32.33 -16.58 -18.47
C LEU A 397 -31.28 -15.77 -17.71
N ALA A 398 -30.00 -15.86 -18.10
CA ALA A 398 -28.92 -15.10 -17.47
C ALA A 398 -29.18 -13.58 -17.61
N VAL A 399 -29.56 -13.12 -18.80
CA VAL A 399 -29.91 -11.72 -19.06
C VAL A 399 -31.16 -11.30 -18.27
N SER A 400 -32.19 -12.14 -18.17
CA SER A 400 -33.40 -11.80 -17.39
C SER A 400 -33.10 -11.68 -15.89
N ILE A 401 -32.25 -12.55 -15.35
CA ILE A 401 -31.77 -12.47 -13.97
C ILE A 401 -30.88 -11.22 -13.78
N ALA A 402 -29.93 -10.96 -14.68
CA ALA A 402 -29.02 -9.83 -14.59
C ALA A 402 -29.72 -8.47 -14.73
N THR A 403 -30.81 -8.39 -15.51
CA THR A 403 -31.57 -7.16 -15.74
C THR A 403 -32.72 -6.93 -14.76
N GLY A 404 -32.97 -7.85 -13.81
CA GLY A 404 -34.03 -7.71 -12.82
C GLY A 404 -35.41 -8.17 -13.29
N ARG A 405 -35.50 -8.84 -14.43
CA ARG A 405 -36.77 -9.31 -15.03
C ARG A 405 -37.20 -10.68 -14.50
N HIS A 406 -36.32 -11.40 -13.81
CA HIS A 406 -36.58 -12.72 -13.26
C HIS A 406 -36.70 -12.67 -11.72
N PRO A 407 -37.57 -13.46 -11.07
CA PRO A 407 -37.69 -13.48 -9.61
C PRO A 407 -36.37 -13.75 -8.87
N LEU A 408 -35.50 -14.60 -9.44
CA LEU A 408 -34.17 -14.90 -8.88
C LEU A 408 -33.24 -13.67 -8.78
N SER A 409 -33.52 -12.59 -9.51
CA SER A 409 -32.79 -11.33 -9.39
C SER A 409 -32.78 -10.77 -7.97
N ALA A 410 -33.84 -11.03 -7.18
CA ALA A 410 -33.93 -10.60 -5.79
C ALA A 410 -32.86 -11.24 -4.89
N LEU A 411 -32.34 -12.41 -5.26
CA LEU A 411 -31.33 -13.15 -4.51
C LEU A 411 -29.90 -12.65 -4.74
N ILE A 412 -29.66 -11.85 -5.80
CA ILE A 412 -28.30 -11.37 -6.14
C ILE A 412 -27.71 -10.54 -5.00
N ALA A 413 -28.43 -9.56 -4.48
CA ALA A 413 -27.89 -8.67 -3.46
C ALA A 413 -27.61 -9.41 -2.12
N PRO A 414 -28.53 -10.23 -1.57
CA PRO A 414 -28.24 -11.06 -0.40
C PRO A 414 -27.07 -12.04 -0.62
N ALA A 415 -27.00 -12.70 -1.78
CA ALA A 415 -25.93 -13.65 -2.07
C ALA A 415 -24.55 -12.97 -2.16
N LEU A 416 -24.46 -11.82 -2.84
CA LEU A 416 -23.23 -11.04 -2.91
C LEU A 416 -22.84 -10.50 -1.53
N PHE A 417 -23.79 -10.07 -0.72
CA PHE A 417 -23.52 -9.63 0.65
C PHE A 417 -22.91 -10.75 1.50
N LEU A 418 -23.48 -11.96 1.46
CA LEU A 418 -22.93 -13.11 2.19
C LEU A 418 -21.56 -13.54 1.65
N ALA A 419 -21.36 -13.50 0.33
CA ALA A 419 -20.07 -13.77 -0.28
C ALA A 419 -19.00 -12.78 0.23
N ASP A 420 -19.37 -11.52 0.40
CA ASP A 420 -18.45 -10.48 0.86
C ASP A 420 -18.18 -10.54 2.37
N VAL A 421 -19.14 -11.00 3.17
CA VAL A 421 -18.89 -11.37 4.59
C VAL A 421 -17.79 -12.42 4.66
N PHE A 422 -17.90 -13.48 3.86
CA PHE A 422 -16.89 -14.53 3.80
C PHE A 422 -15.56 -14.00 3.28
N LEU A 423 -15.57 -13.15 2.25
CA LEU A 423 -14.35 -12.53 1.72
C LEU A 423 -13.66 -11.65 2.75
N CYS A 424 -14.39 -10.80 3.48
CA CYS A 424 -13.84 -9.98 4.56
C CYS A 424 -13.22 -10.84 5.65
N ALA A 425 -13.90 -11.91 6.09
CA ALA A 425 -13.35 -12.84 7.07
C ALA A 425 -12.05 -13.51 6.57
N LEU A 426 -12.03 -13.93 5.30
CA LEU A 426 -10.87 -14.52 4.66
C LEU A 426 -9.70 -13.51 4.58
N ILE A 427 -9.98 -12.25 4.26
CA ILE A 427 -8.98 -11.18 4.20
C ILE A 427 -8.38 -10.94 5.58
N ILE A 428 -9.20 -10.80 6.63
CA ILE A 428 -8.72 -10.63 8.02
C ILE A 428 -7.85 -11.82 8.43
N TRP A 429 -8.24 -13.03 8.05
CA TRP A 429 -7.52 -14.24 8.42
C TRP A 429 -6.20 -14.43 7.65
N LYS A 430 -6.16 -14.08 6.35
CA LYS A 430 -5.05 -14.43 5.45
C LYS A 430 -4.12 -13.27 5.11
N VAL A 431 -4.58 -12.03 5.20
CA VAL A 431 -3.80 -10.87 4.74
C VAL A 431 -3.36 -10.05 5.96
N PRO A 432 -2.04 -9.84 6.15
CA PRO A 432 -1.54 -9.04 7.26
C PRO A 432 -2.10 -7.62 7.26
N TYR A 433 -2.39 -7.12 8.45
CA TYR A 433 -2.67 -5.71 8.69
C TYR A 433 -1.53 -4.82 8.16
N THR A 434 -1.87 -3.67 7.59
CA THR A 434 -0.90 -2.69 7.08
C THR A 434 -1.07 -1.38 7.83
N GLU A 435 -0.13 -1.07 8.72
CA GLU A 435 -0.11 0.19 9.45
C GLU A 435 0.10 1.38 8.49
N ILE A 436 -0.74 2.40 8.63
CA ILE A 436 -0.56 3.69 7.96
C ILE A 436 -0.88 4.81 8.96
N ASP A 437 -2.13 4.87 9.44
CA ASP A 437 -2.60 5.97 10.31
C ASP A 437 -3.19 5.48 11.64
N TRP A 438 -3.41 4.19 11.85
CA TRP A 438 -4.12 3.69 13.03
C TRP A 438 -3.39 4.08 14.32
N GLN A 439 -2.08 3.83 14.39
CA GLN A 439 -1.27 4.23 15.53
C GLN A 439 -1.24 5.75 15.71
N ALA A 440 -1.21 6.52 14.60
CA ALA A 440 -1.27 7.97 14.67
C ALA A 440 -2.61 8.44 15.26
N TYR A 441 -3.73 7.83 14.86
CA TYR A 441 -5.04 8.11 15.45
C TYR A 441 -5.05 7.78 16.94
N MET A 442 -4.57 6.59 17.35
CA MET A 442 -4.55 6.19 18.75
C MET A 442 -3.68 7.09 19.63
N SER A 443 -2.54 7.55 19.10
CA SER A 443 -1.66 8.51 19.78
C SER A 443 -2.32 9.88 19.94
N GLN A 444 -3.00 10.38 18.90
CA GLN A 444 -3.77 11.63 18.96
C GLN A 444 -4.91 11.54 19.98
N ILE A 445 -5.61 10.40 20.02
CA ILE A 445 -6.66 10.17 21.03
C ILE A 445 -6.08 10.06 22.44
N SER A 446 -4.90 9.47 22.61
CA SER A 446 -4.24 9.39 23.93
C SER A 446 -3.95 10.78 24.49
N GLN A 447 -3.49 11.73 23.66
CA GLN A 447 -3.29 13.13 24.05
C GLN A 447 -4.61 13.83 24.42
N PHE A 448 -5.67 13.58 23.64
CA PHE A 448 -7.00 14.07 23.99
C PHE A 448 -7.48 13.49 25.35
N LEU A 449 -7.27 12.20 25.58
CA LEU A 449 -7.63 11.54 26.85
C LEU A 449 -6.79 12.04 28.03
N SER A 450 -5.56 12.49 27.81
CA SER A 450 -4.72 13.12 28.84
C SER A 450 -5.05 14.59 29.13
N GLY A 451 -6.06 15.15 28.46
CA GLY A 451 -6.58 16.49 28.73
C GLY A 451 -6.26 17.54 27.67
N GLU A 452 -5.52 17.23 26.60
CA GLU A 452 -5.21 18.19 25.55
C GLU A 452 -6.47 18.56 24.75
N ARG A 453 -6.69 19.87 24.53
CA ARG A 453 -7.84 20.43 23.81
C ARG A 453 -7.42 21.42 22.72
N ASP A 454 -6.14 21.80 22.65
CA ASP A 454 -5.61 22.59 21.55
C ASP A 454 -5.23 21.66 20.39
N TYR A 455 -6.03 21.70 19.32
CA TYR A 455 -5.79 20.98 18.07
C TYR A 455 -4.39 21.20 17.46
N THR A 456 -3.76 22.35 17.73
CA THR A 456 -2.41 22.64 17.22
C THR A 456 -1.31 21.83 17.91
N ARG A 457 -1.61 21.27 19.09
CA ARG A 457 -0.72 20.44 19.91
C ARG A 457 -0.98 18.95 19.78
N ILE A 458 -2.14 18.55 19.26
CA ILE A 458 -2.48 17.13 19.08
C ILE A 458 -1.83 16.60 17.79
N HIS A 459 -0.87 15.68 17.93
CA HIS A 459 -0.12 15.11 16.80
C HIS A 459 0.13 13.60 16.93
N GLY A 460 0.24 12.89 15.82
CA GLY A 460 0.61 11.47 15.78
C GLY A 460 1.80 11.23 14.85
N GLY A 461 2.20 9.96 14.69
CA GLY A 461 3.34 9.59 13.82
C GLY A 461 3.19 10.01 12.35
N THR A 462 1.96 10.27 11.88
CA THR A 462 1.68 10.78 10.52
C THR A 462 1.36 12.26 10.44
N GLY A 463 1.61 13.01 11.52
CA GLY A 463 1.47 14.46 11.61
C GLY A 463 0.32 14.93 12.50
N PRO A 464 -0.08 16.21 12.38
CA PRO A 464 -1.08 16.82 13.25
C PRO A 464 -2.48 16.21 13.06
N LEU A 465 -3.31 16.31 14.09
CA LEU A 465 -4.74 16.03 14.01
C LEU A 465 -5.39 17.05 13.07
N VAL A 466 -5.93 16.57 11.95
CA VAL A 466 -6.60 17.40 10.92
C VAL A 466 -8.05 16.96 10.66
N TYR A 467 -8.64 16.27 11.62
CA TYR A 467 -9.99 15.72 11.50
C TYR A 467 -10.95 16.49 12.41
N PRO A 468 -12.17 16.83 11.96
CA PRO A 468 -13.13 17.51 12.82
C PRO A 468 -13.53 16.67 14.04
N ALA A 469 -14.18 17.31 15.01
CA ALA A 469 -14.32 16.77 16.36
C ALA A 469 -15.02 15.39 16.47
N ALA A 470 -15.91 15.01 15.54
CA ALA A 470 -16.55 13.69 15.62
C ALA A 470 -15.56 12.54 15.44
N HIS A 471 -14.46 12.75 14.69
CA HIS A 471 -13.35 11.80 14.62
C HIS A 471 -12.82 11.48 16.01
N VAL A 472 -12.57 12.50 16.83
CA VAL A 472 -11.99 12.35 18.16
C VAL A 472 -12.88 11.48 19.06
N TYR A 473 -14.19 11.69 19.03
CA TYR A 473 -15.12 10.90 19.85
C TYR A 473 -15.28 9.46 19.37
N ILE A 474 -15.38 9.24 18.05
CA ILE A 474 -15.45 7.88 17.47
C ILE A 474 -14.19 7.11 17.82
N TYR A 475 -13.03 7.71 17.62
CA TYR A 475 -11.75 7.06 17.89
C TYR A 475 -11.45 6.94 19.38
N THR A 476 -12.04 7.77 20.24
CA THR A 476 -12.07 7.53 21.70
C THR A 476 -12.79 6.23 22.04
N GLY A 477 -13.93 5.96 21.39
CA GLY A 477 -14.65 4.69 21.53
C GLY A 477 -13.80 3.50 21.08
N LEU A 478 -13.18 3.62 19.89
CA LEU A 478 -12.29 2.59 19.36
C LEU A 478 -11.08 2.34 20.24
N HIS A 479 -10.42 3.39 20.72
CA HIS A 479 -9.28 3.31 21.63
C HIS A 479 -9.62 2.52 22.90
N ARG A 480 -10.81 2.75 23.50
CA ARG A 480 -11.28 2.01 24.67
C ARG A 480 -11.58 0.53 24.35
N LEU A 481 -12.20 0.25 23.21
CA LEU A 481 -12.55 -1.11 22.81
C LEU A 481 -11.33 -1.96 22.45
N THR A 482 -10.29 -1.34 21.89
CA THR A 482 -9.13 -2.02 21.29
C THR A 482 -7.88 -1.98 22.18
N ASP A 483 -8.05 -1.80 23.49
CA ASP A 483 -6.94 -1.76 24.46
C ASP A 483 -5.86 -0.71 24.09
N GLY A 484 -6.31 0.53 23.86
CA GLY A 484 -5.46 1.63 23.41
C GLY A 484 -5.01 1.52 21.95
N GLY A 485 -5.70 0.71 21.14
CA GLY A 485 -5.31 0.43 19.76
C GLY A 485 -4.38 -0.76 19.58
N ARG A 486 -4.00 -1.46 20.65
CA ARG A 486 -3.08 -2.62 20.61
C ARG A 486 -3.75 -3.87 20.07
N ASN A 487 -5.07 -4.03 20.26
CA ASN A 487 -5.82 -5.15 19.71
C ASN A 487 -6.20 -4.90 18.24
N ILE A 488 -5.23 -5.10 17.36
CA ILE A 488 -5.39 -4.90 15.91
C ILE A 488 -6.44 -5.85 15.33
N LEU A 489 -6.50 -7.11 15.77
CA LEU A 489 -7.49 -8.05 15.26
C LEU A 489 -8.92 -7.56 15.52
N LEU A 490 -9.19 -7.08 16.74
CA LEU A 490 -10.49 -6.50 17.06
C LEU A 490 -10.76 -5.22 16.23
N ALA A 491 -9.75 -4.37 16.02
CA ALA A 491 -9.88 -3.22 15.12
C ALA A 491 -10.30 -3.66 13.71
N GLN A 492 -9.62 -4.65 13.13
CA GLN A 492 -9.96 -5.18 11.80
C GLN A 492 -11.37 -5.79 11.76
N GLN A 493 -11.81 -6.48 12.82
CA GLN A 493 -13.17 -7.01 12.93
C GLN A 493 -14.21 -5.89 13.00
N LEU A 494 -13.97 -4.85 13.81
CA LEU A 494 -14.85 -3.68 13.88
C LEU A 494 -14.94 -2.96 12.53
N PHE A 495 -13.83 -2.81 11.82
CA PHE A 495 -13.82 -2.23 10.48
C PHE A 495 -14.42 -3.16 9.41
N GLY A 496 -14.35 -4.47 9.58
CA GLY A 496 -15.08 -5.45 8.78
C GLY A 496 -16.60 -5.30 8.96
N VAL A 497 -17.07 -5.18 10.21
CA VAL A 497 -18.48 -4.88 10.51
C VAL A 497 -18.89 -3.53 9.92
N LEU A 498 -18.04 -2.51 10.05
CA LEU A 498 -18.26 -1.19 9.45
C LEU A 498 -18.39 -1.26 7.93
N TYR A 499 -17.53 -2.03 7.27
CA TYR A 499 -17.59 -2.27 5.82
C TYR A 499 -18.91 -2.92 5.42
N MET A 500 -19.29 -4.01 6.10
CA MET A 500 -20.54 -4.71 5.80
C MET A 500 -21.77 -3.83 6.05
N ALA A 501 -21.78 -3.04 7.13
CA ALA A 501 -22.85 -2.09 7.39
C ALA A 501 -22.95 -1.04 6.28
N ALA A 502 -21.82 -0.49 5.83
CA ALA A 502 -21.80 0.47 4.73
C ALA A 502 -22.27 -0.17 3.41
N LEU A 503 -21.82 -1.39 3.09
CA LEU A 503 -22.25 -2.12 1.90
C LEU A 503 -23.76 -2.40 1.91
N ALA A 504 -24.34 -2.78 3.06
CA ALA A 504 -25.78 -3.00 3.18
C ALA A 504 -26.58 -1.72 2.85
N VAL A 505 -26.11 -0.57 3.36
CA VAL A 505 -26.71 0.74 3.08
C VAL A 505 -26.57 1.11 1.60
N VAL A 506 -25.39 0.91 1.01
CA VAL A 506 -25.14 1.14 -0.43
C VAL A 506 -26.07 0.29 -1.28
N MET A 507 -26.18 -1.01 -1.02
CA MET A 507 -27.09 -1.91 -1.73
C MET A 507 -28.56 -1.48 -1.56
N ALA A 508 -28.96 -0.99 -0.37
CA ALA A 508 -30.30 -0.46 -0.15
C ALA A 508 -30.55 0.82 -0.97
N CYS A 509 -29.56 1.72 -1.06
CA CYS A 509 -29.62 2.92 -1.89
C CYS A 509 -29.74 2.58 -3.38
N TYR A 510 -28.98 1.60 -3.86
CA TYR A 510 -29.04 1.09 -5.23
C TYR A 510 -30.40 0.50 -5.56
N ARG A 511 -30.96 -0.35 -4.69
CA ARG A 511 -32.31 -0.90 -4.87
C ARG A 511 -33.37 0.19 -4.92
N ARG A 512 -33.32 1.18 -4.02
CA ARG A 512 -34.26 2.32 -4.02
C ARG A 512 -34.13 3.22 -5.26
N ALA A 513 -32.92 3.35 -5.78
CA ALA A 513 -32.68 4.04 -7.05
C ALA A 513 -33.06 3.18 -8.28
N GLY A 514 -33.50 1.93 -8.10
CA GLY A 514 -33.88 1.03 -9.18
C GLY A 514 -32.71 0.68 -10.10
N VAL A 515 -31.52 0.50 -9.54
CA VAL A 515 -30.33 0.03 -10.26
C VAL A 515 -30.49 -1.46 -10.58
N PRO A 516 -30.20 -1.91 -11.81
CA PRO A 516 -30.33 -3.31 -12.20
C PRO A 516 -29.32 -4.21 -11.47
N PRO A 517 -29.66 -5.50 -11.23
CA PRO A 517 -28.81 -6.44 -10.51
C PRO A 517 -27.41 -6.63 -11.07
N TYR A 518 -27.22 -6.53 -12.39
CA TYR A 518 -25.90 -6.69 -13.02
C TYR A 518 -24.86 -5.67 -12.53
N ALA A 519 -25.26 -4.55 -11.92
CA ALA A 519 -24.33 -3.56 -11.38
C ALA A 519 -23.83 -3.91 -9.96
N PHE A 520 -24.52 -4.80 -9.25
CA PHE A 520 -24.20 -5.15 -7.86
C PHE A 520 -22.87 -5.89 -7.67
N PRO A 521 -22.42 -6.77 -8.57
CA PRO A 521 -21.08 -7.37 -8.47
C PRO A 521 -19.96 -6.33 -8.33
N LEU A 522 -20.07 -5.18 -9.03
CA LEU A 522 -19.07 -4.11 -8.95
C LEU A 522 -18.96 -3.46 -7.55
N LEU A 523 -19.89 -3.72 -6.65
CA LEU A 523 -19.87 -3.19 -5.27
C LEU A 523 -18.93 -3.97 -4.34
N ILE A 524 -18.60 -5.22 -4.69
CA ILE A 524 -17.82 -6.13 -3.85
C ILE A 524 -16.46 -6.51 -4.47
N LEU A 525 -16.21 -6.16 -5.74
CA LEU A 525 -15.00 -6.59 -6.45
C LEU A 525 -13.76 -5.72 -6.19
N SER A 526 -13.87 -4.66 -5.40
CA SER A 526 -12.77 -3.72 -5.20
C SER A 526 -11.75 -4.22 -4.18
N LYS A 527 -10.54 -4.54 -4.63
CA LYS A 527 -9.41 -4.87 -3.76
C LYS A 527 -9.01 -3.67 -2.91
N ARG A 528 -8.97 -2.48 -3.51
CA ARG A 528 -8.53 -1.27 -2.81
C ARG A 528 -9.50 -0.90 -1.68
N LEU A 529 -10.81 -1.02 -1.92
CA LEU A 529 -11.83 -0.68 -0.93
C LEU A 529 -11.77 -1.59 0.30
N HIS A 530 -11.68 -2.91 0.10
CA HIS A 530 -11.46 -3.87 1.17
C HIS A 530 -10.22 -3.51 2.00
N SER A 531 -9.14 -3.17 1.32
CA SER A 531 -7.88 -2.83 1.98
C SER A 531 -7.95 -1.52 2.77
N ILE A 532 -8.76 -0.54 2.34
CA ILE A 532 -8.99 0.71 3.08
C ILE A 532 -9.72 0.46 4.41
N PHE A 533 -10.78 -0.34 4.37
CA PHE A 533 -11.56 -0.66 5.57
C PHE A 533 -10.79 -1.62 6.47
N VAL A 534 -10.50 -2.82 5.98
CA VAL A 534 -10.17 -3.98 6.81
C VAL A 534 -8.67 -4.10 7.10
N LEU A 535 -7.81 -3.58 6.22
CA LEU A 535 -6.35 -3.71 6.36
C LEU A 535 -5.66 -2.43 6.81
N ARG A 536 -6.29 -1.26 6.63
CA ARG A 536 -5.73 0.04 7.03
C ARG A 536 -6.53 0.75 8.12
N CYS A 537 -7.80 0.40 8.32
CA CYS A 537 -8.67 0.99 9.34
C CYS A 537 -8.74 2.53 9.27
N PHE A 538 -8.87 3.07 8.05
CA PHE A 538 -8.87 4.52 7.84
C PHE A 538 -10.16 5.21 8.34
N ASN A 539 -10.01 6.41 8.88
CA ASN A 539 -11.12 7.24 9.36
C ASN A 539 -12.18 7.51 8.27
N ASP A 540 -11.77 7.61 7.00
CA ASP A 540 -12.65 7.83 5.85
C ASP A 540 -13.80 6.81 5.77
N CYS A 541 -13.64 5.61 6.33
CA CYS A 541 -14.66 4.57 6.37
C CYS A 541 -15.94 5.01 7.11
N PHE A 542 -15.79 5.68 8.25
CA PHE A 542 -16.92 6.20 9.03
C PHE A 542 -17.62 7.34 8.28
N ALA A 543 -16.83 8.26 7.71
CA ALA A 543 -17.36 9.36 6.92
C ALA A 543 -18.18 8.88 5.71
N VAL A 544 -17.70 7.83 5.03
CA VAL A 544 -18.42 7.19 3.92
C VAL A 544 -19.68 6.49 4.39
N LEU A 545 -19.67 5.75 5.51
CA LEU A 545 -20.89 5.16 6.09
C LEU A 545 -21.94 6.25 6.35
N PHE A 546 -21.58 7.33 7.03
CA PHE A 546 -22.49 8.43 7.33
C PHE A 546 -23.03 9.11 6.06
N LEU A 547 -22.20 9.28 5.03
CA LEU A 547 -22.64 9.80 3.73
C LEU A 547 -23.71 8.91 3.11
N TRP A 548 -23.50 7.59 3.06
CA TRP A 548 -24.47 6.66 2.47
C TRP A 548 -25.74 6.52 3.31
N LEU A 549 -25.63 6.57 4.64
CA LEU A 549 -26.78 6.63 5.54
C LEU A 549 -27.61 7.91 5.32
N ALA A 550 -26.95 9.05 5.12
CA ALA A 550 -27.63 10.31 4.80
C ALA A 550 -28.36 10.21 3.45
N ILE A 551 -27.71 9.67 2.42
CA ILE A 551 -28.35 9.41 1.11
C ILE A 551 -29.59 8.53 1.31
N LEU A 552 -29.48 7.41 2.04
CA LEU A 552 -30.60 6.51 2.30
C LEU A 552 -31.76 7.22 3.02
N ALA A 553 -31.47 8.02 4.04
CA ALA A 553 -32.46 8.79 4.78
C ALA A 553 -33.13 9.85 3.88
N PHE A 554 -32.38 10.54 3.02
CA PHE A 554 -32.95 11.46 2.03
C PHE A 554 -33.84 10.73 1.02
N GLN A 555 -33.44 9.56 0.53
CA GLN A 555 -34.27 8.73 -0.36
C GLN A 555 -35.59 8.29 0.32
N GLN A 556 -35.59 8.17 1.64
CA GLN A 556 -36.78 7.89 2.47
C GLN A 556 -37.54 9.16 2.89
N ARG A 557 -37.10 10.35 2.44
CA ARG A 557 -37.64 11.66 2.85
C ARG A 557 -37.54 11.94 4.34
N ALA A 558 -36.67 11.23 5.05
CA ALA A 558 -36.35 11.47 6.46
C ALA A 558 -35.32 12.62 6.58
N TRP A 559 -35.73 13.83 6.17
CA TRP A 559 -34.83 14.98 5.97
C TRP A 559 -34.00 15.34 7.20
N ARG A 560 -34.61 15.33 8.39
CA ARG A 560 -33.93 15.58 9.68
C ARG A 560 -32.86 14.53 9.95
N ALA A 561 -33.20 13.26 9.84
CA ALA A 561 -32.24 12.16 10.04
C ALA A 561 -31.10 12.24 9.03
N GLY A 562 -31.40 12.50 7.75
CA GLY A 562 -30.38 12.63 6.71
C GLY A 562 -29.44 13.81 6.95
N ALA A 563 -29.95 14.97 7.38
CA ALA A 563 -29.13 16.12 7.72
C ALA A 563 -28.22 15.86 8.93
N LEU A 564 -28.75 15.20 9.97
CA LEU A 564 -27.98 14.79 11.15
C LEU A 564 -26.88 13.78 10.80
N LEU A 565 -27.20 12.75 10.03
CA LEU A 565 -26.22 11.76 9.56
C LEU A 565 -25.14 12.40 8.69
N TYR A 566 -25.53 13.30 7.79
CA TYR A 566 -24.59 14.02 6.94
C TYR A 566 -23.63 14.90 7.75
N THR A 567 -24.14 15.71 8.68
CA THR A 567 -23.28 16.56 9.52
C THR A 567 -22.38 15.72 10.43
N LEU A 568 -22.83 14.57 10.95
CA LEU A 568 -21.96 13.66 11.69
C LEU A 568 -20.80 13.16 10.82
N GLY A 569 -21.08 12.74 9.57
CA GLY A 569 -20.02 12.37 8.62
C GLY A 569 -19.05 13.51 8.29
N LEU A 570 -19.57 14.75 8.15
CA LEU A 570 -18.74 15.94 7.97
C LEU A 570 -17.85 16.20 9.19
N GLY A 571 -18.39 15.94 10.39
CA GLY A 571 -17.66 15.95 11.65
C GLY A 571 -16.56 14.89 11.75
N VAL A 572 -16.54 13.88 10.88
CA VAL A 572 -15.48 12.86 10.81
C VAL A 572 -14.40 13.26 9.82
N LYS A 573 -14.79 13.74 8.63
CA LYS A 573 -13.86 14.11 7.56
C LYS A 573 -14.43 15.25 6.71
N MET A 574 -13.62 16.30 6.55
CA MET A 574 -13.98 17.47 5.73
C MET A 574 -14.24 17.17 4.25
N SER A 575 -13.85 16.00 3.72
CA SER A 575 -14.14 15.58 2.35
C SER A 575 -15.65 15.61 2.02
N LEU A 576 -16.53 15.54 3.01
CA LEU A 576 -17.98 15.68 2.79
C LEU A 576 -18.41 17.11 2.41
N LEU A 577 -17.54 18.11 2.54
CA LEU A 577 -17.78 19.45 1.97
C LEU A 577 -17.96 19.39 0.46
N LEU A 578 -17.33 18.42 -0.23
CA LEU A 578 -17.46 18.26 -1.68
C LEU A 578 -18.92 18.04 -2.14
N VAL A 579 -19.75 17.45 -1.29
CA VAL A 579 -21.17 17.19 -1.61
C VAL A 579 -22.14 18.17 -0.97
N LEU A 580 -21.67 19.10 -0.13
CA LEU A 580 -22.51 20.06 0.59
C LEU A 580 -23.44 20.86 -0.34
N PRO A 581 -22.98 21.37 -1.52
CA PRO A 581 -23.87 22.09 -2.44
C PRO A 581 -25.04 21.24 -2.92
N ALA A 582 -24.82 19.96 -3.23
CA ALA A 582 -25.87 19.05 -3.64
C ALA A 582 -26.83 18.70 -2.50
N VAL A 583 -26.33 18.52 -1.28
CA VAL A 583 -27.16 18.33 -0.08
C VAL A 583 -28.07 19.55 0.13
N GLY A 584 -27.54 20.76 -0.01
CA GLY A 584 -28.33 22.00 0.07
C GLY A 584 -29.46 22.05 -0.96
N VAL A 585 -29.17 21.72 -2.23
CA VAL A 585 -30.20 21.66 -3.28
C VAL A 585 -31.23 20.57 -3.01
N VAL A 586 -30.82 19.38 -2.58
CA VAL A 586 -31.74 18.28 -2.23
C VAL A 586 -32.68 18.68 -1.10
N LEU A 587 -32.17 19.33 -0.05
CA LEU A 587 -32.99 19.81 1.07
C LEU A 587 -33.92 20.94 0.64
N LEU A 588 -33.43 21.91 -0.14
CA LEU A 588 -34.25 23.00 -0.65
C LEU A 588 -35.43 22.49 -1.48
N LEU A 589 -35.16 21.61 -2.45
CA LEU A 589 -36.19 21.10 -3.36
C LEU A 589 -37.09 20.07 -2.67
N GLY A 590 -36.53 19.21 -1.82
CA GLY A 590 -37.25 18.10 -1.18
C GLY A 590 -38.02 18.48 0.08
N ALA A 591 -37.39 19.22 1.00
CA ALA A 591 -37.98 19.62 2.28
C ALA A 591 -38.63 21.02 2.23
N GLY A 592 -38.21 21.86 1.28
CA GLY A 592 -38.66 23.25 1.15
C GLY A 592 -37.77 24.25 1.89
N PHE A 593 -37.89 25.53 1.52
CA PHE A 593 -36.95 26.58 1.94
C PHE A 593 -36.84 26.74 3.46
N ALA A 594 -37.96 26.93 4.18
CA ALA A 594 -37.93 27.13 5.63
C ALA A 594 -37.32 25.91 6.37
N ALA A 595 -37.70 24.70 5.96
CA ALA A 595 -37.15 23.47 6.53
C ALA A 595 -35.66 23.32 6.19
N ALA A 596 -35.24 23.64 4.97
CA ALA A 596 -33.83 23.59 4.57
C ALA A 596 -32.97 24.55 5.39
N VAL A 597 -33.44 25.78 5.64
CA VAL A 597 -32.75 26.74 6.52
C VAL A 597 -32.65 26.21 7.95
N GLN A 598 -33.76 25.70 8.52
CA GLN A 598 -33.74 25.09 9.86
C GLN A 598 -32.77 23.91 9.95
N LEU A 599 -32.76 23.03 8.94
CA LEU A 599 -31.84 21.89 8.88
C LEU A 599 -30.38 22.35 8.74
N ALA A 600 -30.10 23.38 7.96
CA ALA A 600 -28.77 23.97 7.87
C ALA A 600 -28.29 24.53 9.21
N LEU A 601 -29.15 25.24 9.93
CA LEU A 601 -28.87 25.72 11.29
C LEU A 601 -28.62 24.57 12.26
N VAL A 602 -29.42 23.49 12.20
CA VAL A 602 -29.21 22.28 13.02
C VAL A 602 -27.88 21.61 12.69
N MET A 603 -27.53 21.48 11.41
CA MET A 603 -26.25 20.91 10.99
C MET A 603 -25.07 21.72 11.52
N GLY A 604 -25.14 23.05 11.44
CA GLY A 604 -24.14 23.97 11.99
C GLY A 604 -24.06 23.91 13.51
N LEU A 605 -25.20 23.88 14.20
CA LEU A 605 -25.27 23.74 15.66
C LEU A 605 -24.62 22.44 16.12
N VAL A 606 -24.89 21.32 15.44
CA VAL A 606 -24.24 20.04 15.76
C VAL A 606 -22.72 20.16 15.63
N GLN A 607 -22.19 20.78 14.56
CA GLN A 607 -20.74 21.00 14.40
C GLN A 607 -20.15 21.84 15.53
N VAL A 608 -20.84 22.90 15.96
CA VAL A 608 -20.41 23.72 17.10
C VAL A 608 -20.43 22.91 18.39
N LEU A 609 -21.53 22.21 18.68
CA LEU A 609 -21.71 21.44 19.91
C LEU A 609 -20.66 20.34 20.08
N ILE A 610 -20.36 19.57 19.03
CA ILE A 610 -19.32 18.54 19.11
C ILE A 610 -17.92 19.16 19.28
N ALA A 611 -17.70 20.38 18.79
CA ALA A 611 -16.42 21.05 18.82
C ALA A 611 -16.20 21.92 20.07
N VAL A 612 -17.20 22.09 20.94
CA VAL A 612 -17.13 22.99 22.12
C VAL A 612 -15.83 22.85 22.92
N PRO A 613 -15.35 21.65 23.29
CA PRO A 613 -14.13 21.53 24.09
C PRO A 613 -12.89 22.14 23.43
N PHE A 614 -12.84 22.13 22.09
CA PHE A 614 -11.71 22.64 21.30
C PHE A 614 -11.90 24.12 20.94
N LEU A 615 -13.15 24.54 20.71
CA LEU A 615 -13.50 25.93 20.41
C LEU A 615 -13.31 26.84 21.63
N VAL A 616 -13.50 26.33 22.84
CA VAL A 616 -13.26 27.10 24.08
C VAL A 616 -11.76 27.29 24.31
N GLU A 617 -10.95 26.27 24.02
CA GLU A 617 -9.49 26.32 24.22
C GLU A 617 -8.78 27.17 23.16
N ASN A 618 -8.96 26.83 21.88
CA ASN A 618 -8.30 27.52 20.77
C ASN A 618 -9.15 27.44 19.49
N PRO A 619 -10.12 28.37 19.30
CA PRO A 619 -11.05 28.30 18.17
C PRO A 619 -10.34 28.47 16.81
N ALA A 620 -9.31 29.32 16.73
CA ALA A 620 -8.51 29.49 15.52
C ALA A 620 -7.71 28.22 15.19
N GLY A 621 -7.11 27.59 16.21
CA GLY A 621 -6.39 26.31 16.08
C GLY A 621 -7.29 25.18 15.62
N TYR A 622 -8.50 25.05 16.21
CA TYR A 622 -9.49 24.07 15.77
C TYR A 622 -9.89 24.26 14.31
N LEU A 623 -10.35 25.47 13.94
CA LEU A 623 -10.82 25.73 12.58
C LEU A 623 -9.70 25.58 11.55
N GLY A 624 -8.49 26.05 11.86
CA GLY A 624 -7.33 25.97 10.98
C GLY A 624 -6.84 24.54 10.72
N ARG A 625 -6.97 23.65 11.71
CA ARG A 625 -6.53 22.24 11.61
C ARG A 625 -7.64 21.29 11.13
N ALA A 626 -8.83 21.36 11.72
CA ALA A 626 -9.95 20.47 11.39
C ALA A 626 -10.45 20.65 9.95
N PHE A 627 -10.27 21.86 9.39
CA PHE A 627 -10.66 22.23 8.03
C PHE A 627 -9.48 22.84 7.25
N GLU A 628 -8.31 22.19 7.32
CA GLU A 628 -7.07 22.67 6.70
C GLU A 628 -7.08 22.57 5.16
N LEU A 629 -7.52 23.64 4.49
CA LEU A 629 -7.63 23.71 3.01
C LEU A 629 -6.29 23.90 2.28
N SER A 630 -5.23 24.28 2.99
CA SER A 630 -3.89 24.50 2.41
C SER A 630 -3.08 23.21 2.27
N ARG A 631 -3.48 22.14 2.96
CA ARG A 631 -2.73 20.89 2.98
C ARG A 631 -2.69 20.25 1.60
N GLN A 632 -1.50 19.83 1.21
CA GLN A 632 -1.25 19.08 -0.02
C GLN A 632 -0.43 17.84 0.30
N PHE A 633 -0.66 16.76 -0.44
CA PHE A 633 0.26 15.62 -0.43
C PHE A 633 1.49 15.95 -1.27
N PHE A 634 2.65 15.38 -0.92
CA PHE A 634 3.82 15.45 -1.79
C PHE A 634 3.51 14.86 -3.16
N PHE A 635 4.16 15.38 -4.20
CA PHE A 635 3.96 14.93 -5.58
C PHE A 635 4.12 13.41 -5.74
N LYS A 636 5.04 12.78 -4.99
CA LYS A 636 5.22 11.32 -4.98
C LYS A 636 4.06 10.51 -4.40
N TRP A 637 3.22 11.13 -3.57
CA TRP A 637 2.11 10.47 -2.87
C TRP A 637 0.74 10.74 -3.49
N THR A 638 0.62 11.71 -4.39
CA THR A 638 -0.65 11.99 -5.05
C THR A 638 -1.00 10.90 -6.06
N VAL A 639 -2.28 10.52 -6.14
CA VAL A 639 -2.80 9.56 -7.12
C VAL A 639 -3.21 10.27 -8.41
N ASN A 640 -3.57 11.55 -8.33
CA ASN A 640 -3.94 12.38 -9.48
C ASN A 640 -2.85 13.40 -9.85
N TRP A 641 -2.93 13.91 -11.09
CA TRP A 641 -2.02 14.90 -11.67
C TRP A 641 -0.54 14.52 -11.77
N ARG A 642 -0.13 13.26 -11.64
CA ARG A 642 1.29 12.86 -11.77
C ARG A 642 1.88 13.16 -13.16
N PHE A 643 1.05 13.28 -14.19
CA PHE A 643 1.48 13.61 -15.55
C PHE A 643 1.77 15.10 -15.79
N VAL A 644 1.44 16.00 -14.84
CA VAL A 644 1.72 17.45 -15.00
C VAL A 644 3.13 17.84 -14.54
N GLY A 645 3.84 16.95 -13.85
CA GLY A 645 5.19 17.18 -13.33
C GLY A 645 5.25 17.82 -11.94
N GLU A 646 6.40 17.67 -11.27
CA GLU A 646 6.64 18.09 -9.88
C GLU A 646 6.77 19.61 -9.73
N GLU A 647 7.06 20.34 -10.80
CA GLU A 647 7.13 21.80 -10.79
C GLU A 647 5.74 22.46 -10.84
N VAL A 648 4.84 21.90 -11.65
CA VAL A 648 3.50 22.46 -11.87
C VAL A 648 2.55 22.08 -10.74
N PHE A 649 2.63 20.84 -10.25
CA PHE A 649 1.72 20.31 -9.23
C PHE A 649 1.63 21.15 -7.93
N PRO A 650 2.74 21.61 -7.32
CA PRO A 650 2.71 22.43 -6.11
C PRO A 650 2.46 23.92 -6.41
N SER A 651 2.37 24.33 -7.68
CA SER A 651 2.25 25.73 -8.04
C SER A 651 0.90 26.33 -7.60
N ARG A 652 0.93 27.59 -7.15
CA ARG A 652 -0.28 28.33 -6.76
C ARG A 652 -1.21 28.53 -7.95
N GLY A 653 -0.66 28.80 -9.14
CA GLY A 653 -1.43 28.97 -10.37
C GLY A 653 -2.28 27.74 -10.72
N PHE A 654 -1.67 26.54 -10.64
CA PHE A 654 -2.38 25.29 -10.87
C PHE A 654 -3.50 25.06 -9.85
N ALA A 655 -3.23 25.28 -8.56
CA ALA A 655 -4.24 25.12 -7.50
C ALA A 655 -5.43 26.07 -7.68
N VAL A 656 -5.18 27.35 -8.01
CA VAL A 656 -6.23 28.34 -8.26
C VAL A 656 -7.03 28.00 -9.52
N ALA A 657 -6.37 27.54 -10.59
CA ALA A 657 -7.04 27.11 -11.80
C ALA A 657 -7.98 25.91 -11.55
N LEU A 658 -7.52 24.90 -10.81
CA LEU A 658 -8.38 23.76 -10.41
C LEU A 658 -9.58 24.20 -9.58
N LEU A 659 -9.41 25.13 -8.63
CA LEU A 659 -10.50 25.67 -7.83
C LEU A 659 -11.52 26.46 -8.67
N GLY A 660 -11.04 27.27 -9.61
CA GLY A 660 -11.89 27.99 -10.56
C GLY A 660 -12.71 27.04 -11.44
N LEU A 661 -12.06 26.01 -11.99
CA LEU A 661 -12.73 24.97 -12.79
C LEU A 661 -13.74 24.17 -11.96
N HIS A 662 -13.40 23.81 -10.72
CA HIS A 662 -14.30 23.14 -9.80
C HIS A 662 -15.59 23.94 -9.59
N THR A 663 -15.45 25.23 -9.28
CA THR A 663 -16.56 26.14 -9.04
C THR A 663 -17.42 26.33 -10.30
N ALA A 664 -16.78 26.48 -11.46
CA ALA A 664 -17.48 26.62 -12.74
C ALA A 664 -18.28 25.37 -13.10
N VAL A 665 -17.69 24.17 -12.99
CA VAL A 665 -18.39 22.91 -13.29
C VAL A 665 -19.52 22.66 -12.28
N LEU A 666 -19.31 22.93 -11.00
CA LEU A 666 -20.40 22.86 -10.01
C LEU A 666 -21.54 23.82 -10.34
N ALA A 667 -21.25 25.07 -10.72
CA ALA A 667 -22.27 26.03 -11.12
C ALA A 667 -23.08 25.54 -12.33
N VAL A 668 -22.42 24.93 -13.32
CA VAL A 668 -23.08 24.29 -14.46
C VAL A 668 -24.00 23.17 -13.98
N PHE A 669 -23.55 22.28 -13.10
CA PHE A 669 -24.39 21.20 -12.57
C PHE A 669 -25.59 21.73 -11.77
N VAL A 670 -25.38 22.70 -10.89
CA VAL A 670 -26.43 23.33 -10.09
C VAL A 670 -27.50 23.93 -11.01
N THR A 671 -27.11 24.75 -11.98
CA THR A 671 -28.05 25.50 -12.82
C THR A 671 -28.71 24.65 -13.90
N THR A 672 -27.99 23.71 -14.52
CA THR A 672 -28.53 22.93 -15.65
C THR A 672 -29.16 21.61 -15.23
N ARG A 673 -28.76 21.03 -14.10
CA ARG A 673 -29.17 19.68 -13.67
C ARG A 673 -29.90 19.68 -12.34
N TRP A 674 -29.27 20.15 -11.28
CA TRP A 674 -29.81 19.96 -9.93
C TRP A 674 -30.99 20.87 -9.62
N LEU A 675 -31.02 22.11 -10.14
CA LEU A 675 -32.16 23.01 -10.01
C LEU A 675 -33.24 22.79 -11.06
N LYS A 676 -33.05 21.90 -12.04
CA LYS A 676 -34.02 21.62 -13.10
C LYS A 676 -35.43 21.28 -12.57
N PRO A 677 -35.60 20.47 -11.49
CA PRO A 677 -36.93 20.19 -10.94
C PRO A 677 -37.70 21.44 -10.47
N SER A 678 -36.99 22.53 -10.13
CA SER A 678 -37.62 23.79 -9.72
C SER A 678 -38.40 24.48 -10.83
N ARG A 679 -38.03 24.24 -12.10
CA ARG A 679 -38.55 24.92 -13.31
C ARG A 679 -38.46 26.45 -13.24
N LYS A 680 -37.57 26.98 -12.40
CA LYS A 680 -37.32 28.41 -12.20
C LYS A 680 -35.87 28.76 -12.55
N SER A 681 -35.65 29.99 -12.98
CA SER A 681 -34.30 30.51 -13.16
C SER A 681 -33.61 30.72 -11.80
N LEU A 682 -32.27 30.78 -11.80
CA LEU A 682 -31.51 31.02 -10.57
C LEU A 682 -31.94 32.33 -9.89
N VAL A 683 -32.22 33.38 -10.66
CA VAL A 683 -32.67 34.68 -10.15
C VAL A 683 -34.01 34.56 -9.44
N GLN A 684 -34.97 33.83 -10.03
CA GLN A 684 -36.29 33.59 -9.45
C GLN A 684 -36.23 32.76 -8.15
N LEU A 685 -35.18 31.97 -7.96
CA LEU A 685 -34.94 31.23 -6.72
C LEU A 685 -34.25 32.10 -5.68
N VAL A 686 -33.16 32.79 -6.04
CA VAL A 686 -32.30 33.50 -5.08
C VAL A 686 -32.93 34.79 -4.56
N GLN A 687 -33.59 35.58 -5.41
CA GLN A 687 -34.19 36.87 -5.02
C GLN A 687 -35.17 36.75 -3.83
N PRO A 688 -36.16 35.84 -3.82
CA PRO A 688 -37.04 35.69 -2.65
C PRO A 688 -36.30 35.13 -1.42
N MET A 689 -35.32 34.24 -1.60
CA MET A 689 -34.55 33.68 -0.47
C MET A 689 -33.74 34.74 0.27
N LEU A 690 -33.14 35.69 -0.45
CA LEU A 690 -32.42 36.83 0.14
C LEU A 690 -33.35 37.72 0.99
N LEU A 691 -34.64 37.74 0.68
CA LEU A 691 -35.69 38.42 1.45
C LEU A 691 -36.29 37.53 2.56
N GLY A 692 -35.72 36.34 2.82
CA GLY A 692 -36.23 35.38 3.80
C GLY A 692 -37.56 34.73 3.40
N LYS A 693 -37.96 34.83 2.12
CA LYS A 693 -39.22 34.27 1.60
C LYS A 693 -38.97 32.97 0.84
N SER A 694 -39.95 32.08 0.87
CA SER A 694 -39.92 30.86 0.05
C SER A 694 -39.93 31.23 -1.44
N PRO A 695 -39.05 30.62 -2.27
CA PRO A 695 -39.10 30.77 -3.72
C PRO A 695 -40.25 30.00 -4.37
N PHE A 696 -40.95 29.14 -3.61
CA PHE A 696 -42.04 28.30 -4.09
C PHE A 696 -43.33 28.60 -3.34
N THR A 697 -44.44 28.64 -4.07
CA THR A 697 -45.78 28.52 -3.47
C THR A 697 -45.99 27.11 -2.90
N ALA A 698 -47.00 26.90 -2.05
CA ALA A 698 -47.27 25.59 -1.46
C ALA A 698 -47.58 24.50 -2.50
N GLN A 699 -48.16 24.86 -3.65
CA GLN A 699 -48.43 23.93 -4.75
C GLN A 699 -47.16 23.61 -5.54
N GLU A 700 -46.36 24.63 -5.88
CA GLU A 700 -45.06 24.43 -6.54
C GLU A 700 -44.14 23.57 -5.68
N GLN A 701 -44.05 23.82 -4.38
CA GLN A 701 -43.22 23.05 -3.46
C GLN A 701 -43.59 21.56 -3.46
N ARG A 702 -44.89 21.24 -3.48
CA ARG A 702 -45.37 19.84 -3.57
C ARG A 702 -44.98 19.20 -4.90
N ALA A 703 -45.08 19.94 -6.01
CA ALA A 703 -44.69 19.44 -7.32
C ALA A 703 -43.17 19.20 -7.41
N VAL A 704 -42.36 20.16 -6.98
CA VAL A 704 -40.89 20.07 -6.95
C VAL A 704 -40.44 18.91 -6.06
N ALA A 705 -41.00 18.78 -4.86
CA ALA A 705 -40.65 17.70 -3.93
C ALA A 705 -41.03 16.30 -4.43
N ARG A 706 -41.99 16.18 -5.36
CA ARG A 706 -42.32 14.91 -6.03
C ARG A 706 -41.22 14.50 -7.02
N ASP A 707 -40.63 15.48 -7.70
CA ASP A 707 -39.58 15.26 -8.71
C ASP A 707 -38.19 14.97 -8.06
N VAL A 708 -38.04 15.26 -6.75
CA VAL A 708 -36.90 14.83 -5.92
C VAL A 708 -37.02 13.33 -5.58
N THR A 709 -36.66 12.50 -6.56
CA THR A 709 -36.69 11.03 -6.47
C THR A 709 -35.42 10.44 -5.84
N PRO A 710 -35.42 9.16 -5.43
CA PRO A 710 -34.21 8.50 -4.95
C PRO A 710 -33.05 8.52 -5.96
N ARG A 711 -33.36 8.46 -7.25
CA ARG A 711 -32.39 8.60 -8.34
C ARG A 711 -31.82 10.02 -8.40
N PHE A 712 -32.67 11.04 -8.31
CA PHE A 712 -32.22 12.44 -8.31
C PHE A 712 -31.26 12.71 -7.14
N ILE A 713 -31.65 12.33 -5.92
CA ILE A 713 -30.85 12.53 -4.70
C ILE A 713 -29.45 11.92 -4.85
N MET A 714 -29.39 10.65 -5.24
CA MET A 714 -28.14 9.92 -5.37
C MET A 714 -27.29 10.47 -6.53
N THR A 715 -27.90 10.85 -7.65
CA THR A 715 -27.19 11.50 -8.77
C THR A 715 -26.61 12.83 -8.36
N ALA A 716 -27.38 13.71 -7.70
CA ALA A 716 -26.92 15.03 -7.29
C ALA A 716 -25.73 14.93 -6.34
N ILE A 717 -25.85 14.15 -5.26
CA ILE A 717 -24.81 14.00 -4.24
C ILE A 717 -23.55 13.34 -4.81
N LEU A 718 -23.68 12.24 -5.56
CA LEU A 718 -22.52 11.53 -6.07
C LEU A 718 -21.83 12.26 -7.24
N SER A 719 -22.58 13.01 -8.06
CA SER A 719 -21.98 13.87 -9.09
C SER A 719 -21.18 15.01 -8.48
N ALA A 720 -21.66 15.64 -7.39
CA ALA A 720 -20.90 16.64 -6.65
C ALA A 720 -19.58 16.07 -6.12
N ASN A 721 -19.62 14.87 -5.56
CA ASN A 721 -18.42 14.17 -5.07
C ASN A 721 -17.39 13.95 -6.19
N VAL A 722 -17.82 13.41 -7.33
CA VAL A 722 -16.91 13.13 -8.47
C VAL A 722 -16.35 14.43 -9.08
N VAL A 723 -17.16 15.50 -9.16
CA VAL A 723 -16.65 16.84 -9.57
C VAL A 723 -15.61 17.35 -8.58
N GLY A 724 -15.82 17.16 -7.28
CA GLY A 724 -14.83 17.46 -6.24
C GLY A 724 -13.53 16.70 -6.40
N LEU A 725 -13.61 15.38 -6.58
CA LEU A 725 -12.42 14.52 -6.77
C LEU A 725 -11.69 14.83 -8.08
N LEU A 726 -12.40 15.15 -9.16
CA LEU A 726 -11.81 15.50 -10.45
C LEU A 726 -10.88 16.72 -10.32
N PHE A 727 -11.31 17.76 -9.61
CA PHE A 727 -10.57 19.01 -9.46
C PHE A 727 -9.79 19.10 -8.13
N ALA A 728 -9.72 18.03 -7.36
CA ALA A 728 -8.91 18.01 -6.15
C ALA A 728 -7.44 18.22 -6.52
N ARG A 729 -6.77 19.16 -5.84
CA ARG A 729 -5.33 19.41 -6.06
C ARG A 729 -4.49 18.16 -5.82
N SER A 730 -4.79 17.41 -4.77
CA SER A 730 -4.09 16.17 -4.44
C SER A 730 -5.06 15.13 -3.91
N LEU A 731 -4.95 13.90 -4.41
CA LEU A 731 -5.70 12.74 -3.92
C LEU A 731 -4.75 11.71 -3.35
N HIS A 732 -5.11 11.14 -2.21
CA HIS A 732 -4.45 9.96 -1.64
C HIS A 732 -5.35 8.73 -1.76
N TYR A 733 -4.80 7.52 -1.64
CA TYR A 733 -5.53 6.27 -1.90
C TYR A 733 -6.80 6.10 -1.05
N GLN A 734 -6.89 6.68 0.14
CA GLN A 734 -8.09 6.64 0.99
C GLN A 734 -9.33 7.28 0.34
N PHE A 735 -9.14 8.24 -0.57
CA PHE A 735 -10.25 8.88 -1.29
C PHE A 735 -11.02 7.91 -2.18
N TYR A 736 -10.46 6.74 -2.48
CA TYR A 736 -11.16 5.71 -3.23
C TYR A 736 -12.42 5.21 -2.53
N ALA A 737 -12.50 5.31 -1.20
CA ALA A 737 -13.70 4.95 -0.44
C ALA A 737 -14.92 5.81 -0.81
N TYR A 738 -14.71 7.06 -1.24
CA TYR A 738 -15.76 7.94 -1.72
C TYR A 738 -16.15 7.68 -3.18
N LEU A 739 -15.33 6.92 -3.92
CA LEU A 739 -15.48 6.73 -5.36
C LEU A 739 -15.96 5.33 -5.73
N ALA A 740 -15.46 4.28 -5.06
CA ALA A 740 -15.67 2.89 -5.44
C ALA A 740 -17.15 2.52 -5.61
N TRP A 741 -18.01 2.96 -4.68
CA TRP A 741 -19.46 2.75 -4.75
C TRP A 741 -20.21 3.88 -5.49
N ALA A 742 -19.57 4.99 -5.84
CA ALA A 742 -20.18 6.02 -6.66
C ALA A 742 -20.09 5.66 -8.15
N THR A 743 -18.96 5.10 -8.58
CA THR A 743 -18.65 4.82 -9.99
C THR A 743 -19.67 3.90 -10.68
N PRO A 744 -20.04 2.71 -10.14
CA PRO A 744 -21.01 1.84 -10.82
C PRO A 744 -22.37 2.52 -11.01
N TYR A 745 -22.81 3.29 -10.02
CA TYR A 745 -24.08 4.01 -10.10
C TYR A 745 -24.04 5.10 -11.16
N LEU A 746 -23.01 5.95 -11.17
CA LEU A 746 -22.93 7.08 -12.09
C LEU A 746 -22.76 6.62 -13.54
N LEU A 747 -21.99 5.55 -13.76
CA LEU A 747 -21.85 4.93 -15.09
C LEU A 747 -23.15 4.27 -15.56
N TRP A 748 -23.89 3.61 -14.67
CA TRP A 748 -25.22 3.12 -15.02
C TRP A 748 -26.19 4.29 -15.33
N ARG A 749 -26.17 5.32 -14.47
CA ARG A 749 -27.07 6.47 -14.56
C ARG A 749 -26.84 7.30 -15.83
N SER A 750 -25.61 7.31 -16.36
CA SER A 750 -25.29 7.97 -17.62
C SER A 750 -25.80 7.21 -18.86
N GLY A 751 -26.30 5.99 -18.71
CA GLY A 751 -26.91 5.23 -19.80
C GLY A 751 -25.91 4.59 -20.77
N VAL A 752 -24.60 4.61 -20.48
CA VAL A 752 -23.60 3.92 -21.30
C VAL A 752 -23.76 2.40 -21.23
N HIS A 753 -23.36 1.69 -22.27
CA HIS A 753 -23.51 0.24 -22.34
C HIS A 753 -22.80 -0.49 -21.18
N PRO A 754 -23.35 -1.58 -20.61
CA PRO A 754 -22.75 -2.30 -19.48
C PRO A 754 -21.27 -2.67 -19.67
N VAL A 755 -20.85 -3.05 -20.88
CA VAL A 755 -19.43 -3.33 -21.19
C VAL A 755 -18.54 -2.11 -20.91
N VAL A 756 -18.98 -0.91 -21.28
CA VAL A 756 -18.26 0.34 -21.01
C VAL A 756 -18.27 0.65 -19.52
N GLN A 757 -19.37 0.37 -18.81
CA GLN A 757 -19.46 0.53 -17.36
C GLN A 757 -18.39 -0.32 -16.64
N TYR A 758 -18.27 -1.59 -17.01
CA TYR A 758 -17.29 -2.52 -16.45
C TYR A 758 -15.86 -2.15 -16.86
N ALA A 759 -15.62 -1.74 -18.10
CA ALA A 759 -14.29 -1.34 -18.57
C ALA A 759 -13.78 -0.08 -17.84
N LEU A 760 -14.62 0.95 -17.69
CA LEU A 760 -14.25 2.17 -16.96
C LEU A 760 -14.07 1.91 -15.46
N TRP A 761 -14.93 1.06 -14.86
CA TRP A 761 -14.76 0.64 -13.47
C TRP A 761 -13.44 -0.11 -13.27
N ALA A 762 -13.11 -1.06 -14.16
CA ALA A 762 -11.87 -1.84 -14.07
C ALA A 762 -10.63 -0.97 -14.28
N ALA A 763 -10.68 -0.02 -15.22
CA ALA A 763 -9.60 0.96 -15.41
C ALA A 763 -9.40 1.82 -14.15
N GLN A 764 -10.49 2.24 -13.50
CA GLN A 764 -10.42 2.96 -12.24
C GLN A 764 -9.85 2.07 -11.12
N GLU A 765 -10.33 0.84 -10.93
CA GLU A 765 -9.81 -0.08 -9.92
C GLU A 765 -8.31 -0.34 -10.14
N TRP A 766 -7.87 -0.60 -11.37
CA TRP A 766 -6.44 -0.75 -11.69
C TRP A 766 -5.63 0.49 -11.30
N ALA A 767 -6.06 1.67 -11.74
CA ALA A 767 -5.31 2.90 -11.55
C ALA A 767 -5.10 3.25 -10.06
N TRP A 768 -6.09 2.96 -9.21
CA TRP A 768 -6.01 3.16 -7.76
C TRP A 768 -5.27 2.04 -7.02
N ASN A 769 -4.93 0.93 -7.69
CA ASN A 769 -4.10 -0.14 -7.12
C ASN A 769 -2.60 0.01 -7.45
N VAL A 770 -2.23 0.82 -8.45
CA VAL A 770 -0.82 1.11 -8.78
C VAL A 770 -0.19 1.96 -7.68
N PHE A 771 0.87 1.47 -7.02
CA PHE A 771 1.60 2.18 -5.96
C PHE A 771 3.13 2.02 -6.14
N PRO A 772 3.92 3.12 -6.09
CA PRO A 772 3.47 4.51 -6.17
C PRO A 772 2.80 4.80 -7.52
N SER A 773 2.00 5.87 -7.59
CA SER A 773 1.27 6.24 -8.81
C SER A 773 2.23 6.69 -9.92
N THR A 774 1.92 6.31 -11.16
CA THR A 774 2.66 6.70 -12.37
C THR A 774 1.90 7.78 -13.13
N PRO A 775 2.55 8.50 -14.08
CA PRO A 775 1.84 9.38 -15.00
C PRO A 775 0.67 8.70 -15.72
N ALA A 776 0.84 7.42 -16.12
CA ALA A 776 -0.19 6.63 -16.78
C ALA A 776 -1.37 6.31 -15.84
N SER A 777 -1.11 5.76 -14.64
CA SER A 777 -2.19 5.43 -13.70
C SER A 777 -2.93 6.70 -13.25
N SER A 778 -2.19 7.78 -12.99
CA SER A 778 -2.77 9.08 -12.68
C SER A 778 -3.59 9.66 -13.82
N GLY A 779 -3.14 9.50 -15.07
CA GLY A 779 -3.88 9.91 -16.26
C GLY A 779 -5.21 9.17 -16.37
N VAL A 780 -5.23 7.87 -16.08
CA VAL A 780 -6.47 7.08 -16.03
C VAL A 780 -7.40 7.56 -14.92
N VAL A 781 -6.90 7.82 -13.70
CA VAL A 781 -7.74 8.36 -12.61
C VAL A 781 -8.44 9.64 -13.01
N VAL A 782 -7.70 10.62 -13.54
CA VAL A 782 -8.25 11.91 -13.97
C VAL A 782 -9.19 11.72 -15.18
N GLY A 783 -8.78 10.92 -16.16
CA GLY A 783 -9.52 10.68 -17.39
C GLY A 783 -10.88 10.03 -17.12
N VAL A 784 -10.94 8.99 -16.29
CA VAL A 784 -12.21 8.32 -15.95
C VAL A 784 -13.11 9.24 -15.13
N LEU A 785 -12.56 10.03 -14.18
CA LEU A 785 -13.34 11.05 -13.46
C LEU A 785 -13.94 12.08 -14.44
N ALA A 786 -13.15 12.58 -15.39
CA ALA A 786 -13.61 13.54 -16.41
C ALA A 786 -14.69 12.94 -17.32
N ILE A 787 -14.50 11.69 -17.78
CA ILE A 787 -15.50 10.94 -18.57
C ILE A 787 -16.80 10.80 -17.77
N MET A 788 -16.74 10.42 -16.48
CA MET A 788 -17.94 10.30 -15.65
C MET A 788 -18.68 11.64 -15.51
N VAL A 789 -17.97 12.74 -15.27
CA VAL A 789 -18.56 14.09 -15.18
C VAL A 789 -19.23 14.48 -16.49
N ALA A 790 -18.57 14.25 -17.63
CA ALA A 790 -19.13 14.57 -18.94
C ALA A 790 -20.37 13.72 -19.26
N LEU A 791 -20.29 12.40 -19.03
CA LEU A 791 -21.38 11.46 -19.29
C LEU A 791 -22.62 11.75 -18.43
N ILE A 792 -22.43 11.99 -17.13
CA ILE A 792 -23.57 12.26 -16.22
C ILE A 792 -24.21 13.62 -16.53
N TRP A 793 -23.42 14.61 -16.94
CA TRP A 793 -23.95 15.87 -17.42
C TRP A 793 -24.77 15.64 -18.69
N HIS A 794 -24.25 14.97 -19.71
CA HIS A 794 -24.93 14.80 -21.00
C HIS A 794 -26.25 14.01 -20.91
N GLN A 795 -26.31 12.91 -20.16
CA GLN A 795 -27.48 12.02 -20.13
C GLN A 795 -28.74 12.67 -19.53
N SER A 796 -28.58 13.64 -18.64
CA SER A 796 -29.72 14.32 -18.02
C SER A 796 -30.45 15.28 -18.98
N SER A 797 -29.93 15.49 -20.21
CA SER A 797 -30.58 16.31 -21.25
C SER A 797 -31.63 15.52 -22.02
N SER A 798 -31.37 14.23 -22.21
CA SER A 798 -32.00 13.42 -23.25
C SER A 798 -33.09 12.47 -22.74
N SER A 799 -33.16 12.24 -21.43
CA SER A 799 -33.95 11.15 -20.84
C SER A 799 -35.26 11.56 -20.14
N GLU A 800 -35.67 12.83 -20.24
CA GLU A 800 -36.98 13.30 -19.75
C GLU A 800 -38.03 13.51 -20.85
N SER A 801 -37.68 13.30 -22.12
CA SER A 801 -38.64 13.35 -23.26
C SER A 801 -39.25 11.99 -23.63
N LEU A 802 -38.84 10.89 -22.99
CA LEU A 802 -39.34 9.52 -23.25
C LEU A 802 -39.70 8.81 -21.94
N GLY A 803 -40.61 9.42 -21.19
CA GLY A 803 -41.32 8.76 -20.09
C GLY A 803 -42.53 8.00 -20.63
N GLY A 804 -42.30 6.81 -21.19
CA GLY A 804 -43.33 5.91 -21.70
C GLY A 804 -42.93 5.33 -23.05
N ILE A 805 -43.07 4.01 -23.21
CA ILE A 805 -42.72 3.19 -24.38
C ILE A 805 -41.25 2.72 -24.38
N LEU A 806 -40.99 1.64 -23.64
CA LEU A 806 -40.09 0.60 -24.13
C LEU A 806 -40.75 -0.01 -25.38
N PRO A 807 -40.05 -0.24 -26.50
CA PRO A 807 -40.65 -0.94 -27.62
C PRO A 807 -40.88 -2.40 -27.22
N THR A 808 -42.15 -2.79 -27.20
CA THR A 808 -42.58 -4.17 -27.38
C THR A 808 -42.03 -4.65 -28.72
N VAL A 809 -41.02 -5.52 -28.69
CA VAL A 809 -40.68 -6.31 -29.87
C VAL A 809 -41.71 -7.43 -29.95
N GLU A 810 -42.84 -7.10 -30.57
CA GLU A 810 -43.68 -8.11 -31.21
C GLU A 810 -42.93 -8.71 -32.38
N SER A 811 -43.16 -10.01 -32.55
CA SER A 811 -42.68 -10.85 -33.63
C SER A 811 -42.97 -10.26 -35.00
N SER A 812 -41.91 -9.94 -35.75
CA SER A 812 -41.97 -9.99 -37.20
C SER A 812 -40.65 -10.49 -37.76
N SER A 813 -40.81 -11.27 -38.83
CA SER A 813 -39.89 -12.21 -39.42
C SER A 813 -38.71 -11.59 -40.17
N SER A 814 -37.67 -12.41 -40.32
CA SER A 814 -36.61 -12.39 -41.35
C SER A 814 -35.67 -11.18 -41.41
N SER A 815 -34.54 -11.27 -40.70
CA SER A 815 -33.18 -11.17 -41.31
C SER A 815 -32.10 -11.45 -40.24
N SER A 816 -31.15 -12.30 -40.60
CA SER A 816 -30.17 -12.96 -39.72
C SER A 816 -29.01 -12.03 -39.30
N PRO A 817 -28.61 -11.97 -38.01
CA PRO A 817 -27.43 -11.26 -37.56
C PRO A 817 -26.23 -12.21 -37.41
N TYR A 818 -25.67 -12.68 -38.54
CA TYR A 818 -24.38 -13.36 -38.58
C TYR A 818 -23.45 -12.65 -39.58
N MET A 819 -23.13 -11.37 -39.33
CA MET A 819 -22.12 -10.67 -40.12
C MET A 819 -21.56 -9.44 -39.39
N PHE A 820 -21.00 -9.60 -38.18
CA PHE A 820 -20.29 -8.49 -37.52
C PHE A 820 -19.09 -8.90 -36.64
N LEU A 821 -18.64 -10.16 -36.71
CA LEU A 821 -17.55 -10.69 -35.87
C LEU A 821 -16.22 -10.97 -36.62
N THR A 822 -16.07 -10.51 -37.87
CA THR A 822 -14.87 -10.77 -38.69
C THR A 822 -13.96 -9.56 -38.96
N ASN A 823 -14.31 -8.34 -38.50
CA ASN A 823 -13.55 -7.13 -38.86
C ASN A 823 -12.59 -6.57 -37.79
N PHE A 824 -12.12 -7.37 -36.84
CA PHE A 824 -11.16 -6.89 -35.81
C PHE A 824 -9.72 -7.41 -35.92
N PHE A 825 -9.40 -8.22 -36.95
CA PHE A 825 -8.02 -8.56 -37.28
C PHE A 825 -7.85 -8.56 -38.81
N GLY A 826 -7.16 -7.57 -39.36
CA GLY A 826 -6.91 -7.46 -40.79
C GLY A 826 -5.60 -6.74 -41.05
N LEU A 827 -4.55 -7.54 -41.26
CA LEU A 827 -3.25 -7.14 -41.79
C LEU A 827 -3.40 -6.41 -43.14
N HIS A 828 -2.51 -5.45 -43.35
CA HIS A 828 -2.28 -4.78 -44.63
C HIS A 828 -1.90 -5.76 -45.74
N THR A 829 -2.61 -5.69 -46.87
CA THR A 829 -2.03 -5.85 -48.21
C THR A 829 -2.74 -4.92 -49.19
N GLN A 830 -1.97 -4.01 -49.79
CA GLN A 830 -2.38 -3.14 -50.89
C GLN A 830 -2.66 -3.95 -52.15
N VAL A 831 -3.77 -3.66 -52.85
CA VAL A 831 -3.81 -3.69 -54.33
C VAL A 831 -4.77 -2.59 -54.83
N SER A 832 -4.24 -1.82 -55.78
CA SER A 832 -4.81 -0.77 -56.62
C SER A 832 -6.21 -1.03 -57.21
N ARG A 833 -7.04 0.03 -57.32
CA ARG A 833 -7.62 0.50 -58.61
C ARG A 833 -8.33 1.85 -58.52
N ASP A 834 -8.16 2.58 -59.62
CA ASP A 834 -8.63 3.93 -59.99
C ASP A 834 -10.16 4.12 -60.09
N PRO A 835 -10.63 5.39 -60.19
CA PRO A 835 -12.01 5.84 -60.00
C PRO A 835 -12.79 6.01 -61.31
N ASN A 836 -14.12 6.03 -61.25
CA ASN A 836 -14.92 6.92 -62.12
C ASN A 836 -16.41 7.04 -61.73
N CYS A 837 -16.97 8.17 -62.19
CA CYS A 837 -18.38 8.62 -62.23
C CYS A 837 -18.88 9.32 -60.95
N GLN A 838 -18.88 10.67 -60.86
CA GLN A 838 -19.77 11.66 -61.53
C GLN A 838 -21.25 11.20 -61.54
N GLY A 839 -22.26 11.97 -61.14
CA GLY A 839 -22.39 13.38 -60.79
C GLY A 839 -23.89 13.70 -60.56
N HIS A 840 -24.19 14.99 -60.41
CA HIS A 840 -25.52 15.65 -60.42
C HIS A 840 -26.30 15.89 -59.11
N ARG A 841 -26.10 17.12 -58.59
CA ARG A 841 -27.16 18.08 -58.17
C ARG A 841 -27.87 18.65 -59.44
N PRO A 842 -29.03 19.36 -59.41
CA PRO A 842 -29.47 20.40 -58.44
C PRO A 842 -31.03 20.53 -58.33
N PRO A 843 -31.69 21.71 -58.05
CA PRO A 843 -31.45 22.83 -57.13
C PRO A 843 -32.66 23.20 -56.20
N THR A 844 -32.39 24.21 -55.37
CA THR A 844 -33.20 25.09 -54.50
C THR A 844 -34.46 25.78 -55.07
N SER A 845 -35.47 26.11 -54.22
CA SER A 845 -35.87 27.51 -53.87
C SER A 845 -37.14 27.67 -52.99
N ARG A 846 -37.06 28.65 -52.06
CA ARG A 846 -38.04 29.65 -51.53
C ARG A 846 -39.56 29.30 -51.44
N ALA A 847 -40.20 29.31 -50.26
CA ALA A 847 -40.69 30.45 -49.44
C ALA A 847 -42.12 30.93 -49.79
N ALA A 848 -43.07 30.83 -48.83
CA ALA A 848 -44.01 31.91 -48.43
C ALA A 848 -45.14 31.42 -47.47
N SER A 849 -45.38 32.26 -46.46
CA SER A 849 -46.50 32.47 -45.53
C SER A 849 -47.90 31.85 -45.78
N ALA A 850 -48.56 31.42 -44.69
CA ALA A 850 -49.80 32.02 -44.14
C ALA A 850 -50.43 31.19 -42.98
N THR A 851 -50.57 31.80 -41.80
CA THR A 851 -51.63 31.55 -40.79
C THR A 851 -52.95 32.20 -41.25
N PRO A 852 -54.18 31.92 -40.73
CA PRO A 852 -54.52 31.65 -39.31
C PRO A 852 -55.73 30.70 -39.01
N SER A 853 -55.96 30.38 -37.72
CA SER A 853 -57.27 30.23 -37.00
C SER A 853 -57.15 29.17 -35.87
N ARG A 854 -57.22 29.57 -34.59
CA ARG A 854 -58.40 29.64 -33.68
C ARG A 854 -59.10 28.30 -33.36
N ARG A 855 -58.92 27.81 -32.13
CA ARG A 855 -59.90 27.31 -31.11
C ARG A 855 -59.19 26.28 -30.20
N ALA A 856 -59.01 26.54 -28.90
CA ALA A 856 -59.97 26.48 -27.79
C ALA A 856 -59.94 25.11 -27.07
N GLN A 857 -59.48 25.16 -25.81
CA GLN A 857 -59.90 24.42 -24.62
C GLN A 857 -60.40 22.98 -24.76
N CYS A 858 -59.64 22.05 -24.19
CA CYS A 858 -60.03 21.15 -23.09
C CYS A 858 -58.77 20.66 -22.37
#